data_AF-A0A813YKW7-F1
#
_entry.id   AF-A0A813YKW7-F1
#
_cell.length_a   1.000
_cell.length_b   1.000
_cell.length_c   1.000
_cell.angle_alpha   90.00
_cell.angle_beta   90.00
_cell.angle_gamma   90.00
#
_symmetry.space_group_name_H-M   'P 1'
#
loop_
_entity.id
_entity.type
_entity.pdbx_description
1 polymer ?
#
loop_
_entity_poly.entity_id
_entity_poly.type
_entity_poly.pdbx_seq_one_letter_code
_entity_poly.pdbx_strand_id
1 'polypeptide(L)'
;MQISNQHLTTTLNIIKSSGESFNKKIAKSLKNSQKERIHDDNDVDDDIFFDALNTCGDEGILIPIRKQEMTEASLRYSVQSLTDARSINIFSHAKKVDLQQSLIEAMSIMKLVFENRLNEGMMEGEQTLKYSKNNESKSIYHSLCHSGLRFMQAIMSFQMDDIETTNQAIKQTITLTKKIIEKSWFSESNASLEISTGYELHARLVYAEVLLLHSLLVFLQDQNLFSFIRGGMKMKECNDVFKKLTKYSQIDNTNEYNTKIFSSKQIYEHFDSGVRMGIGVFNIITSTLPERITKYLSLVGFSGKTDVGLIELKKSAISNGLRAPLSALFLLTYYLFIQQIYVNSEGNLDQASLLLNKYLKIYPHSCIFLFFRARIELLLCNLNEAVIIYQKTISIQNDWKHLHHISQWEMMWCYVLQYNWKDASRISHILLNESNWSKAIFCYYAAVFKYELYQDHVKEELLKLFKRVPELKIRIAGKSIPMEKYAIKKCEHFLTQKWLLLPGYELIYMWNGFYILRKNRDKLLNTLETINNSLNEIKQKYSHDKFYIDNLGTGLLLKGVIKGFLLNYDEAHECFNNVIQMSKQYESKSYLTPNAYMEKGFLFIYTQQFQKAKDCLNKAVNDYIDYQLESRLHFKVNAALRHIKMLESQT
;
A
#
# COMPACT_ATOMS: atom_id res chain seq x y z
N MET A 1 -45.53 17.88 -38.42
CA MET A 1 -44.07 18.00 -38.26
C MET A 1 -43.58 19.36 -37.73
N GLN A 2 -44.43 20.25 -37.22
CA GLN A 2 -43.99 21.51 -36.59
C GLN A 2 -44.14 21.56 -35.06
N ILE A 3 -44.74 20.55 -34.43
CA ILE A 3 -44.97 20.53 -32.96
C ILE A 3 -43.82 19.81 -32.20
N SER A 4 -43.00 18.97 -32.85
CA SER A 4 -41.90 18.26 -32.16
C SER A 4 -40.59 19.06 -32.03
N ASN A 5 -40.39 20.11 -32.83
CA ASN A 5 -39.18 20.96 -32.76
C ASN A 5 -39.24 21.98 -31.61
N GLN A 6 -40.44 22.41 -31.19
CA GLN A 6 -40.60 23.38 -30.11
C GLN A 6 -40.32 22.75 -28.74
N HIS A 7 -40.69 21.47 -28.54
CA HIS A 7 -40.34 20.73 -27.32
C HIS A 7 -38.85 20.39 -27.23
N LEU A 8 -38.18 20.01 -28.33
CA LEU A 8 -36.75 19.73 -28.32
C LEU A 8 -35.91 20.98 -27.99
N THR A 9 -36.29 22.12 -28.55
CA THR A 9 -35.61 23.41 -28.32
C THR A 9 -35.83 23.91 -26.89
N THR A 10 -37.03 23.69 -26.33
CA THR A 10 -37.34 24.03 -24.93
C THR A 10 -36.56 23.15 -23.95
N THR A 11 -36.46 21.84 -24.21
CA THR A 11 -35.68 20.91 -23.39
C THR A 11 -34.18 21.18 -23.47
N LEU A 12 -33.64 21.48 -24.66
CA LEU A 12 -32.23 21.86 -24.82
C LEU A 12 -31.89 23.20 -24.15
N ASN A 13 -32.82 24.16 -24.16
CA ASN A 13 -32.66 25.43 -23.45
C ASN A 13 -32.75 25.25 -21.92
N ILE A 14 -33.60 24.35 -21.42
CA ILE A 14 -33.66 23.99 -19.99
C ILE A 14 -32.39 23.26 -19.56
N ILE A 15 -31.83 22.37 -20.39
CA ILE A 15 -30.55 21.68 -20.12
C ILE A 15 -29.37 22.67 -20.14
N LYS A 16 -29.35 23.62 -21.08
CA LYS A 16 -28.34 24.70 -21.08
C LYS A 16 -28.48 25.63 -19.88
N SER A 17 -29.71 26.04 -19.51
CA SER A 17 -29.93 26.93 -18.36
C SER A 17 -29.63 26.24 -17.02
N SER A 18 -29.86 24.93 -16.90
CA SER A 18 -29.50 24.14 -15.72
C SER A 18 -28.00 23.84 -15.65
N GLY A 19 -27.32 23.62 -16.78
CA GLY A 19 -25.87 23.54 -16.87
C GLY A 19 -25.17 24.86 -16.53
N GLU A 20 -25.68 26.00 -16.99
CA GLU A 20 -25.17 27.34 -16.64
C GLU A 20 -25.47 27.72 -15.18
N SER A 21 -26.62 27.31 -14.64
CA SER A 21 -26.96 27.47 -13.22
C SER A 21 -26.06 26.61 -12.32
N PHE A 22 -25.75 25.37 -12.72
CA PHE A 22 -24.82 24.48 -12.02
C PHE A 22 -23.38 25.01 -12.07
N ASN A 23 -22.92 25.45 -13.24
CA ASN A 23 -21.59 26.07 -13.38
C ASN A 23 -21.49 27.41 -12.64
N LYS A 24 -22.55 28.22 -12.60
CA LYS A 24 -22.59 29.43 -11.75
C LYS A 24 -22.64 29.11 -10.26
N LYS A 25 -23.30 28.02 -9.83
CA LYS A 25 -23.28 27.56 -8.43
C LYS A 25 -21.90 27.04 -8.02
N ILE A 26 -21.22 26.29 -8.89
CA ILE A 26 -19.83 25.84 -8.67
C ILE A 26 -18.89 27.05 -8.66
N ALA A 27 -19.00 27.96 -9.63
CA ALA A 27 -18.16 29.17 -9.66
C ALA A 27 -18.42 30.11 -8.48
N LYS A 28 -19.66 30.19 -7.97
CA LYS A 28 -20.02 30.94 -6.76
C LYS A 28 -19.54 30.25 -5.49
N SER A 29 -19.59 28.91 -5.43
CA SER A 29 -19.00 28.11 -4.34
C SER A 29 -17.47 28.21 -4.31
N LEU A 30 -16.82 28.22 -5.48
CA LEU A 30 -15.38 28.42 -5.63
C LEU A 30 -14.94 29.88 -5.34
N LYS A 31 -15.77 30.88 -5.69
CA LYS A 31 -15.51 32.29 -5.32
C LYS A 31 -15.74 32.55 -3.84
N ASN A 32 -16.72 31.91 -3.23
CA ASN A 32 -16.94 31.99 -1.79
C ASN A 32 -15.81 31.27 -1.03
N SER A 33 -15.36 30.12 -1.52
CA SER A 33 -14.19 29.42 -0.93
C SER A 33 -12.88 30.16 -1.17
N GLN A 34 -12.72 30.95 -2.24
CA GLN A 34 -11.55 31.81 -2.44
C GLN A 34 -11.57 33.09 -1.57
N LYS A 35 -12.76 33.60 -1.20
CA LYS A 35 -12.87 34.77 -0.30
C LYS A 35 -12.67 34.42 1.18
N GLU A 36 -12.90 33.16 1.56
CA GLU A 36 -12.57 32.63 2.89
C GLU A 36 -11.10 32.16 3.00
N ARG A 37 -10.36 32.05 1.89
CA ARG A 37 -8.97 31.56 1.79
C ARG A 37 -7.86 32.61 1.92
N ILE A 38 -8.12 33.75 2.58
CA ILE A 38 -7.06 34.73 2.87
C ILE A 38 -6.54 34.61 4.32
N HIS A 39 -7.20 33.85 5.18
CA HIS A 39 -6.65 33.43 6.47
C HIS A 39 -7.30 32.12 6.93
N ASP A 40 -6.75 30.97 6.54
CA ASP A 40 -6.64 29.76 7.38
C ASP A 40 -6.02 28.61 6.57
N ASP A 41 -4.87 28.12 7.04
CA ASP A 41 -4.04 27.06 6.45
C ASP A 41 -4.51 25.64 6.90
N ASN A 42 -5.82 25.45 7.09
CA ASN A 42 -6.39 24.24 7.71
C ASN A 42 -7.34 23.47 6.76
N ASP A 43 -6.79 22.75 5.77
CA ASP A 43 -7.52 21.73 5.00
C ASP A 43 -7.20 20.31 5.54
N VAL A 44 -7.76 20.00 6.73
CA VAL A 44 -7.62 18.72 7.46
C VAL A 44 -8.14 17.51 6.67
N ASP A 45 -9.08 17.70 5.75
CA ASP A 45 -9.72 16.59 5.01
C ASP A 45 -8.84 16.05 3.86
N ASP A 46 -8.02 16.90 3.23
CA ASP A 46 -7.05 16.48 2.22
C ASP A 46 -5.86 15.74 2.86
N ASP A 47 -5.57 15.99 4.16
CA ASP A 47 -4.44 15.37 4.89
C ASP A 47 -4.71 13.88 5.14
N ILE A 48 -5.96 13.52 5.46
CA ILE A 48 -6.33 12.14 5.80
C ILE A 48 -6.24 11.20 4.59
N PHE A 49 -6.52 11.69 3.38
CA PHE A 49 -6.47 10.87 2.16
C PHE A 49 -5.04 10.69 1.65
N PHE A 50 -4.21 11.73 1.66
CA PHE A 50 -2.82 11.59 1.28
C PHE A 50 -2.01 10.83 2.31
N ASP A 51 -2.34 10.97 3.59
CA ASP A 51 -1.79 10.09 4.59
C ASP A 51 -2.32 8.68 4.46
N ALA A 52 -3.54 8.45 3.97
CA ALA A 52 -4.00 7.11 3.59
C ALA A 52 -3.17 6.51 2.46
N LEU A 53 -2.79 7.31 1.46
CA LEU A 53 -2.02 6.88 0.30
C LEU A 53 -0.51 6.75 0.59
N ASN A 54 0.05 7.63 1.42
CA ASN A 54 1.44 7.57 1.88
C ASN A 54 1.59 6.48 2.94
N THR A 55 0.60 6.32 3.83
CA THR A 55 0.50 5.11 4.65
C THR A 55 0.30 3.93 3.73
N CYS A 56 -0.54 3.92 2.69
CA CYS A 56 -0.61 2.76 1.75
C CYS A 56 0.65 2.50 0.92
N GLY A 57 1.45 3.53 0.64
CA GLY A 57 2.73 3.45 -0.06
C GLY A 57 3.85 2.92 0.83
N ASP A 58 3.76 3.14 2.14
CA ASP A 58 4.73 2.69 3.15
C ASP A 58 4.18 1.59 4.10
N GLU A 59 2.90 1.23 4.05
CA GLU A 59 2.12 0.40 5.00
C GLU A 59 0.60 0.34 4.62
N GLY A 60 0.17 -0.55 3.71
CA GLY A 60 -1.25 -0.67 3.26
C GLY A 60 -2.26 -1.15 4.32
N ILE A 61 -3.57 -0.96 4.09
CA ILE A 61 -4.66 -1.04 5.11
C ILE A 61 -5.77 -2.09 4.75
N LEU A 62 -6.56 -2.67 5.71
CA LEU A 62 -7.92 -3.31 5.84
C LEU A 62 -8.32 -4.85 6.08
N ILE A 63 -8.42 -5.44 7.31
CA ILE A 63 -9.33 -6.51 7.95
C ILE A 63 -9.83 -7.88 7.34
N PRO A 64 -10.16 -8.92 8.17
CA PRO A 64 -9.90 -10.36 7.96
C PRO A 64 -11.04 -11.19 7.33
N ILE A 65 -10.64 -12.35 6.79
CA ILE A 65 -11.47 -13.35 6.09
C ILE A 65 -12.08 -14.35 7.08
N ARG A 66 -13.36 -14.66 6.88
CA ARG A 66 -13.95 -15.96 7.26
C ARG A 66 -13.05 -17.11 6.77
N LYS A 67 -12.71 -18.07 7.65
CA LYS A 67 -11.94 -19.26 7.25
C LYS A 67 -12.63 -20.01 6.11
N GLN A 68 -12.14 -19.80 4.89
CA GLN A 68 -12.23 -20.77 3.80
C GLN A 68 -10.80 -21.25 3.53
N GLU A 69 -10.57 -22.51 3.85
CA GLU A 69 -9.28 -23.18 3.72
C GLU A 69 -8.98 -23.42 2.23
N MET A 70 -7.80 -22.98 1.78
CA MET A 70 -7.22 -23.49 0.53
C MET A 70 -6.74 -24.92 0.79
N THR A 71 -7.37 -25.90 0.15
CA THR A 71 -6.98 -27.31 0.28
C THR A 71 -5.77 -27.63 -0.62
N GLU A 72 -4.87 -28.51 -0.16
CA GLU A 72 -3.70 -28.94 -0.95
C GLU A 72 -4.06 -29.49 -2.34
N ALA A 73 -5.23 -30.10 -2.47
CA ALA A 73 -5.72 -30.68 -3.72
C ALA A 73 -5.92 -29.62 -4.82
N SER A 74 -6.46 -28.44 -4.46
CA SER A 74 -6.66 -27.32 -5.39
C SER A 74 -5.34 -26.74 -5.90
N LEU A 75 -4.28 -26.80 -5.08
CA LEU A 75 -2.95 -26.30 -5.43
C LEU A 75 -2.21 -27.24 -6.41
N ARG A 76 -2.32 -28.56 -6.22
CA ARG A 76 -1.62 -29.56 -7.05
C ARG A 76 -2.04 -29.49 -8.53
N TYR A 77 -3.33 -29.28 -8.80
CA TYR A 77 -3.85 -29.20 -10.17
C TYR A 77 -3.32 -27.98 -10.96
N SER A 78 -3.13 -26.84 -10.28
CA SER A 78 -2.64 -25.61 -10.92
C SER A 78 -1.14 -25.64 -11.29
N VAL A 79 -0.31 -26.36 -10.51
CA VAL A 79 1.14 -26.46 -10.74
C VAL A 79 1.45 -27.22 -12.04
N GLN A 80 0.69 -28.26 -12.37
CA GLN A 80 0.89 -29.08 -13.58
C GLN A 80 0.81 -28.24 -14.87
N SER A 81 -0.19 -27.35 -14.97
CA SER A 81 -0.38 -26.53 -16.18
C SER A 81 0.70 -25.48 -16.43
N LEU A 82 1.29 -24.93 -15.35
CA LEU A 82 2.40 -23.96 -15.44
C LEU A 82 3.73 -24.65 -15.76
N THR A 83 3.88 -25.93 -15.35
CA THR A 83 5.03 -26.75 -15.76
C THR A 83 4.95 -27.21 -17.21
N ASP A 84 3.76 -27.36 -17.79
CA ASP A 84 3.61 -27.77 -19.19
C ASP A 84 3.99 -26.66 -20.19
N ALA A 85 4.11 -25.41 -19.74
CA ALA A 85 4.68 -24.30 -20.51
C ALA A 85 6.23 -24.31 -20.57
N ARG A 86 6.90 -25.35 -20.03
CA ARG A 86 8.38 -25.45 -19.96
C ARG A 86 9.06 -25.77 -21.29
N SER A 87 8.32 -26.14 -22.34
CA SER A 87 8.90 -26.63 -23.59
C SER A 87 8.28 -26.00 -24.85
N ILE A 88 8.44 -24.68 -25.02
CA ILE A 88 8.12 -24.01 -26.29
C ILE A 88 9.36 -23.25 -26.76
N ASN A 89 9.99 -23.77 -27.80
CA ASN A 89 11.14 -23.18 -28.47
C ASN A 89 10.59 -22.14 -29.48
N ILE A 90 10.80 -20.85 -29.25
CA ILE A 90 10.25 -19.78 -30.10
C ILE A 90 11.29 -19.37 -31.12
N PHE A 91 11.34 -20.08 -32.25
CA PHE A 91 11.89 -19.58 -33.49
C PHE A 91 10.94 -19.90 -34.63
N SER A 92 9.93 -19.06 -34.85
CA SER A 92 9.36 -18.85 -36.19
C SER A 92 8.64 -17.50 -36.24
N HIS A 93 9.14 -16.63 -37.12
CA HIS A 93 8.56 -15.32 -37.40
C HIS A 93 7.50 -15.45 -38.50
N ALA A 94 6.51 -14.53 -38.46
CA ALA A 94 5.48 -14.23 -39.44
C ALA A 94 4.11 -14.93 -39.28
N LYS A 95 3.22 -14.30 -38.51
CA LYS A 95 1.77 -14.20 -38.76
C LYS A 95 1.16 -13.07 -37.93
N LYS A 96 0.01 -12.53 -38.36
CA LYS A 96 -0.83 -11.57 -37.63
C LYS A 96 -0.95 -12.04 -36.17
N VAL A 97 -0.48 -11.24 -35.20
CA VAL A 97 -0.48 -11.66 -33.78
C VAL A 97 -1.93 -11.73 -33.32
N ASP A 98 -2.47 -12.95 -33.25
CA ASP A 98 -3.78 -13.18 -32.67
C ASP A 98 -3.73 -13.06 -31.14
N LEU A 99 -4.90 -12.98 -30.52
CA LEU A 99 -5.04 -12.81 -29.07
C LEU A 99 -4.30 -13.91 -28.29
N GLN A 100 -4.34 -15.15 -28.78
CA GLN A 100 -3.74 -16.29 -28.11
C GLN A 100 -2.21 -16.16 -28.09
N GLN A 101 -1.61 -15.85 -29.23
CA GLN A 101 -0.17 -15.62 -29.32
C GLN A 101 0.28 -14.48 -28.40
N SER A 102 -0.49 -13.38 -28.35
CA SER A 102 -0.16 -12.26 -27.46
C SER A 102 -0.21 -12.59 -25.97
N LEU A 103 -1.09 -13.51 -25.57
CA LEU A 103 -1.19 -13.97 -24.19
C LEU A 103 -0.01 -14.86 -23.83
N ILE A 104 0.41 -15.75 -24.73
CA ILE A 104 1.58 -16.62 -24.55
C ILE A 104 2.85 -15.78 -24.40
N GLU A 105 3.05 -14.81 -25.30
CA GLU A 105 4.19 -13.89 -25.24
C GLU A 105 4.18 -13.04 -23.96
N ALA A 106 3.01 -12.54 -23.55
CA ALA A 106 2.86 -11.83 -22.27
C ALA A 106 3.18 -12.70 -21.05
N MET A 107 2.82 -14.00 -21.06
CA MET A 107 3.21 -14.94 -20.01
C MET A 107 4.72 -15.17 -19.98
N SER A 108 5.37 -15.24 -21.14
CA SER A 108 6.83 -15.36 -21.25
C SER A 108 7.52 -14.15 -20.64
N ILE A 109 7.06 -12.94 -20.94
CA ILE A 109 7.59 -11.69 -20.35
C ILE A 109 7.45 -11.72 -18.81
N MET A 110 6.28 -12.12 -18.30
CA MET A 110 6.07 -12.23 -16.84
C MET A 110 6.98 -13.28 -16.21
N LYS A 111 7.24 -14.39 -16.90
CA LYS A 111 8.17 -15.42 -16.44
C LYS A 111 9.59 -14.86 -16.30
N LEU A 112 10.08 -14.08 -17.26
CA LEU A 112 11.39 -13.42 -17.17
C LEU A 112 11.52 -12.57 -15.91
N VAL A 113 10.49 -11.78 -15.59
CA VAL A 113 10.47 -10.97 -14.35
C VAL A 113 10.60 -11.84 -13.11
N PHE A 114 9.82 -12.92 -13.01
CA PHE A 114 9.87 -13.81 -11.86
C PHE A 114 11.15 -14.65 -11.78
N GLU A 115 11.86 -14.82 -12.91
CA GLU A 115 13.18 -15.46 -13.01
C GLU A 115 14.34 -14.45 -12.86
N ASN A 116 14.06 -13.25 -12.36
CA ASN A 116 15.03 -12.16 -12.10
C ASN A 116 15.68 -11.55 -13.35
N ARG A 117 15.11 -11.76 -14.55
CA ARG A 117 15.56 -11.20 -15.83
C ARG A 117 14.66 -10.02 -16.24
N LEU A 118 14.57 -8.99 -15.39
CA LEU A 118 13.66 -7.86 -15.58
C LEU A 118 14.04 -6.99 -16.76
N ASN A 119 15.33 -6.78 -17.01
CA ASN A 119 15.80 -6.01 -18.16
C ASN A 119 15.42 -6.73 -19.47
N GLU A 120 15.57 -8.04 -19.51
CA GLU A 120 15.15 -8.85 -20.66
C GLU A 120 13.63 -8.82 -20.85
N GLY A 121 12.85 -8.96 -19.78
CA GLY A 121 11.40 -8.81 -19.85
C GLY A 121 10.95 -7.42 -20.34
N MET A 122 11.62 -6.36 -19.91
CA MET A 122 11.35 -4.99 -20.39
C MET A 122 11.71 -4.84 -21.87
N MET A 123 12.87 -5.36 -22.30
CA MET A 123 13.30 -5.34 -23.70
C MET A 123 12.34 -6.12 -24.59
N GLU A 124 11.94 -7.33 -24.21
CA GLU A 124 10.96 -8.13 -24.94
C GLU A 124 9.62 -7.40 -25.05
N GLY A 125 9.11 -6.84 -23.95
CA GLY A 125 7.88 -6.06 -23.96
C GLY A 125 7.94 -4.86 -24.92
N GLU A 126 9.07 -4.15 -24.98
CA GLU A 126 9.28 -3.02 -25.90
C GLU A 126 9.45 -3.48 -27.36
N GLN A 127 10.22 -4.53 -27.61
CA GLN A 127 10.47 -5.06 -28.95
C GLN A 127 9.19 -5.58 -29.59
N THR A 128 8.41 -6.40 -28.87
CA THR A 128 7.15 -6.93 -29.38
C THR A 128 6.17 -5.80 -29.72
N LEU A 129 6.22 -4.68 -28.98
CA LEU A 129 5.43 -3.49 -29.30
C LEU A 129 5.90 -2.78 -30.59
N LYS A 130 7.21 -2.71 -30.83
CA LYS A 130 7.81 -2.10 -32.04
C LYS A 130 7.50 -2.91 -33.29
N TYR A 131 7.64 -4.22 -33.25
CA TYR A 131 7.27 -5.10 -34.38
C TYR A 131 5.77 -5.01 -34.70
N SER A 132 4.95 -4.85 -33.66
CA SER A 132 3.51 -4.64 -33.77
C SER A 132 3.11 -3.23 -34.26
N LYS A 133 4.05 -2.27 -34.40
CA LYS A 133 3.81 -0.99 -35.12
C LYS A 133 3.87 -1.15 -36.64
N ASN A 134 4.65 -2.11 -37.13
CA ASN A 134 4.84 -2.37 -38.56
C ASN A 134 3.75 -3.30 -39.12
N ASN A 135 3.06 -4.04 -38.26
CA ASN A 135 1.85 -4.80 -38.58
C ASN A 135 0.62 -4.00 -38.11
N GLU A 136 -0.44 -3.90 -38.91
CA GLU A 136 -1.65 -3.10 -38.63
C GLU A 136 -2.39 -3.47 -37.31
N SER A 137 -2.02 -4.57 -36.65
CA SER A 137 -2.57 -5.01 -35.37
C SER A 137 -1.60 -4.76 -34.21
N LYS A 138 -1.79 -3.67 -33.47
CA LYS A 138 -1.15 -3.46 -32.16
C LYS A 138 -1.74 -4.41 -31.12
N SER A 139 -0.93 -5.30 -30.53
CA SER A 139 -1.38 -6.23 -29.49
C SER A 139 -1.60 -5.52 -28.14
N ILE A 140 -2.81 -5.66 -27.58
CA ILE A 140 -3.21 -5.07 -26.28
C ILE A 140 -2.39 -5.61 -25.10
N TYR A 141 -1.98 -6.88 -25.13
CA TYR A 141 -1.27 -7.52 -24.02
C TYR A 141 0.21 -7.14 -23.96
N HIS A 142 0.87 -6.97 -25.11
CA HIS A 142 2.24 -6.44 -25.13
C HIS A 142 2.27 -5.00 -24.63
N SER A 143 1.28 -4.20 -25.04
CA SER A 143 1.13 -2.81 -24.58
C SER A 143 0.90 -2.74 -23.08
N LEU A 144 0.09 -3.65 -22.53
CA LEU A 144 -0.09 -3.78 -21.10
C LEU A 144 1.20 -4.19 -20.39
N CYS A 145 1.88 -5.25 -20.82
CA CYS A 145 3.11 -5.73 -20.19
C CYS A 145 4.17 -4.63 -20.16
N HIS A 146 4.41 -3.96 -21.30
CA HIS A 146 5.33 -2.82 -21.35
C HIS A 146 4.91 -1.70 -20.39
N SER A 147 3.63 -1.31 -20.38
CA SER A 147 3.13 -0.27 -19.47
C SER A 147 3.27 -0.66 -18.00
N GLY A 148 3.01 -1.93 -17.67
CA GLY A 148 3.11 -2.48 -16.31
C GLY A 148 4.55 -2.56 -15.81
N LEU A 149 5.49 -2.97 -16.66
CA LEU A 149 6.91 -3.01 -16.31
C LEU A 149 7.48 -1.59 -16.16
N ARG A 150 7.13 -0.66 -17.06
CA ARG A 150 7.50 0.76 -16.92
C ARG A 150 6.92 1.35 -15.64
N PHE A 151 5.67 1.03 -15.32
CA PHE A 151 5.07 1.44 -14.05
C PHE A 151 5.83 0.89 -12.84
N MET A 152 6.17 -0.40 -12.84
CA MET A 152 6.98 -1.00 -11.77
C MET A 152 8.33 -0.28 -11.63
N GLN A 153 9.00 0.03 -12.75
CA GLN A 153 10.25 0.80 -12.75
C GLN A 153 10.06 2.21 -12.16
N ALA A 154 9.05 2.96 -12.60
CA ALA A 154 8.79 4.32 -12.13
C ALA A 154 8.43 4.40 -10.65
N ILE A 155 7.65 3.45 -10.15
CA ILE A 155 7.37 3.33 -8.72
C ILE A 155 8.67 3.07 -7.97
N MET A 156 9.44 2.05 -8.39
CA MET A 156 10.64 1.64 -7.67
C MET A 156 11.76 2.69 -7.68
N SER A 157 11.97 3.38 -8.80
CA SER A 157 13.03 4.39 -8.94
C SER A 157 12.67 5.75 -8.36
N PHE A 158 11.37 6.06 -8.37
CA PHE A 158 10.84 7.37 -8.02
C PHE A 158 11.51 8.52 -8.81
N GLN A 159 11.93 8.24 -10.05
CA GLN A 159 12.55 9.21 -10.94
C GLN A 159 11.51 9.83 -11.88
N MET A 160 11.58 11.16 -12.07
CA MET A 160 10.63 11.89 -12.91
C MET A 160 10.66 11.41 -14.38
N ASP A 161 11.84 11.11 -14.92
CA ASP A 161 11.99 10.59 -16.29
C ASP A 161 11.28 9.23 -16.46
N ASP A 162 11.40 8.33 -15.47
CA ASP A 162 10.70 7.04 -15.48
C ASP A 162 9.18 7.24 -15.34
N ILE A 163 8.73 8.18 -14.50
CA ILE A 163 7.32 8.53 -14.34
C ILE A 163 6.75 9.07 -15.67
N GLU A 164 7.46 9.96 -16.35
CA GLU A 164 7.02 10.55 -17.62
C GLU A 164 6.95 9.51 -18.75
N THR A 165 7.99 8.68 -18.90
CA THR A 165 8.02 7.60 -19.91
C THR A 165 6.93 6.56 -19.65
N THR A 166 6.65 6.24 -18.38
CA THR A 166 5.53 5.39 -17.99
C THR A 166 4.19 6.01 -18.38
N ASN A 167 3.99 7.31 -18.11
CA ASN A 167 2.76 8.00 -18.47
C ASN A 167 2.52 7.98 -19.99
N GLN A 168 3.57 8.13 -20.79
CA GLN A 168 3.50 7.99 -22.25
C GLN A 168 3.07 6.57 -22.67
N ALA A 169 3.68 5.53 -22.11
CA ALA A 169 3.33 4.13 -22.39
C ALA A 169 1.87 3.82 -22.02
N ILE A 170 1.42 4.27 -20.85
CA ILE A 170 0.04 4.14 -20.35
C ILE A 170 -0.96 4.83 -21.31
N LYS A 171 -0.68 6.07 -21.72
CA LYS A 171 -1.54 6.82 -22.66
C LYS A 171 -1.63 6.14 -24.03
N GLN A 172 -0.53 5.57 -24.52
CA GLN A 172 -0.52 4.79 -25.76
C GLN A 172 -1.41 3.56 -25.65
N THR A 173 -1.32 2.81 -24.54
CA THR A 173 -2.17 1.63 -24.31
C THR A 173 -3.65 2.00 -24.18
N ILE A 174 -3.98 3.09 -23.48
CA ILE A 174 -5.35 3.61 -23.39
C ILE A 174 -5.90 3.95 -24.79
N THR A 175 -5.10 4.60 -25.62
CA THR A 175 -5.51 4.97 -26.99
C THR A 175 -5.74 3.73 -27.83
N LEU A 176 -4.88 2.71 -27.70
CA LEU A 176 -5.02 1.44 -28.38
C LEU A 176 -6.32 0.72 -28.00
N THR A 177 -6.59 0.56 -26.70
CA THR A 177 -7.80 -0.14 -26.25
C THR A 177 -9.06 0.63 -26.61
N LYS A 178 -9.06 1.97 -26.53
CA LYS A 178 -10.24 2.79 -26.90
C LYS A 178 -10.62 2.65 -28.37
N LYS A 179 -9.65 2.52 -29.29
CA LYS A 179 -9.93 2.25 -30.71
C LYS A 179 -10.64 0.92 -30.95
N ILE A 180 -10.43 -0.06 -30.08
CA ILE A 180 -11.05 -1.39 -30.18
C ILE A 180 -12.47 -1.39 -29.58
N ILE A 181 -12.75 -0.53 -28.59
CA ILE A 181 -14.00 -0.52 -27.80
C ILE A 181 -15.13 0.33 -28.46
N GLU A 182 -14.99 0.87 -29.67
CA GLU A 182 -15.74 2.05 -30.16
C GLU A 182 -17.30 2.08 -30.10
N LYS A 183 -17.79 3.31 -29.83
CA LYS A 183 -19.11 3.99 -29.93
C LYS A 183 -20.31 3.61 -29.03
N SER A 184 -20.68 2.35 -28.78
CA SER A 184 -21.93 2.07 -28.01
C SER A 184 -21.73 2.14 -26.49
N TRP A 185 -20.54 1.81 -25.99
CA TRP A 185 -20.25 1.64 -24.55
C TRP A 185 -20.46 2.91 -23.69
N PHE A 186 -20.20 4.09 -24.27
CA PHE A 186 -20.27 5.38 -23.58
C PHE A 186 -21.61 6.11 -23.76
N SER A 187 -22.56 5.50 -24.48
CA SER A 187 -23.95 5.99 -24.60
C SER A 187 -24.82 5.33 -23.52
N GLU A 188 -25.24 6.10 -22.53
CA GLU A 188 -26.14 5.63 -21.45
C GLU A 188 -27.58 5.34 -21.92
N SER A 189 -27.91 5.56 -23.18
CA SER A 189 -29.23 5.26 -23.72
C SER A 189 -29.24 3.94 -24.51
N ASN A 190 -29.96 2.98 -23.94
CA ASN A 190 -30.56 1.80 -24.55
C ASN A 190 -29.80 0.48 -24.44
N ALA A 191 -30.36 -0.35 -23.57
CA ALA A 191 -30.27 -1.80 -23.55
C ALA A 191 -30.57 -2.41 -24.92
N SER A 192 -29.52 -2.68 -25.69
CA SER A 192 -29.50 -3.80 -26.63
C SER A 192 -28.23 -4.60 -26.35
N LEU A 193 -28.40 -5.90 -26.08
CA LEU A 193 -27.32 -6.87 -25.96
C LEU A 193 -26.47 -6.86 -27.25
N GLU A 194 -25.44 -6.03 -27.33
CA GLU A 194 -24.39 -6.23 -28.32
C GLU A 194 -23.53 -7.42 -27.88
N ILE A 195 -23.44 -8.43 -28.75
CA ILE A 195 -22.55 -9.59 -28.58
C ILE A 195 -21.11 -9.05 -28.67
N SER A 196 -20.51 -8.70 -27.54
CA SER A 196 -19.09 -8.37 -27.49
C SER A 196 -18.26 -9.60 -27.81
N THR A 197 -17.27 -9.44 -28.69
CA THR A 197 -16.30 -10.51 -28.97
C THR A 197 -15.36 -10.70 -27.78
N GLY A 198 -14.80 -11.92 -27.61
CA GLY A 198 -13.79 -12.15 -26.59
C GLY A 198 -12.63 -11.14 -26.65
N TYR A 199 -12.15 -10.80 -27.86
CA TYR A 199 -11.10 -9.79 -28.03
C TYR A 199 -11.48 -8.42 -27.48
N GLU A 200 -12.71 -7.96 -27.72
CA GLU A 200 -13.21 -6.70 -27.18
C GLU A 200 -13.29 -6.72 -25.64
N LEU A 201 -13.72 -7.83 -25.04
CA LEU A 201 -13.75 -8.00 -23.59
C LEU A 201 -12.34 -7.94 -22.98
N HIS A 202 -11.37 -8.58 -23.62
CA HIS A 202 -9.96 -8.48 -23.23
C HIS A 202 -9.43 -7.04 -23.38
N ALA A 203 -9.81 -6.31 -24.43
CA ALA A 203 -9.44 -4.90 -24.60
C ALA A 203 -10.03 -4.01 -23.49
N ARG A 204 -11.28 -4.26 -23.07
CA ARG A 204 -11.92 -3.58 -21.93
C ARG A 204 -11.23 -3.91 -20.60
N LEU A 205 -10.80 -5.16 -20.42
CA LEU A 205 -10.02 -5.57 -19.24
C LEU A 205 -8.68 -4.83 -19.18
N VAL A 206 -7.90 -4.84 -20.27
CA VAL A 206 -6.62 -4.12 -20.36
C VAL A 206 -6.83 -2.62 -20.15
N TYR A 207 -7.91 -2.05 -20.69
CA TYR A 207 -8.25 -0.65 -20.48
C TYR A 207 -8.45 -0.32 -18.99
N ALA A 208 -9.20 -1.16 -18.28
CA ALA A 208 -9.43 -0.99 -16.85
C ALA A 208 -8.11 -1.06 -16.06
N GLU A 209 -7.27 -2.07 -16.32
CA GLU A 209 -5.99 -2.22 -15.63
C GLU A 209 -5.06 -1.02 -15.85
N VAL A 210 -4.97 -0.52 -17.08
CA VAL A 210 -4.12 0.64 -17.39
C VAL A 210 -4.70 1.94 -16.81
N LEU A 211 -6.02 2.07 -16.70
CA LEU A 211 -6.61 3.19 -15.95
C LEU A 211 -6.22 3.17 -14.47
N LEU A 212 -6.15 1.98 -13.85
CA LEU A 212 -5.69 1.85 -12.48
C LEU A 212 -4.23 2.28 -12.35
N LEU A 213 -3.33 1.77 -13.21
CA LEU A 213 -1.92 2.18 -13.23
C LEU A 213 -1.78 3.70 -13.45
N HIS A 214 -2.59 4.27 -14.35
CA HIS A 214 -2.58 5.71 -14.61
C HIS A 214 -3.04 6.50 -13.39
N SER A 215 -4.09 6.05 -12.70
CA SER A 215 -4.58 6.71 -11.49
C SER A 215 -3.49 6.76 -10.42
N LEU A 216 -2.82 5.63 -10.17
CA LEU A 216 -1.74 5.54 -9.20
C LEU A 216 -0.55 6.44 -9.60
N LEU A 217 -0.17 6.45 -10.88
CA LEU A 217 0.91 7.28 -11.38
C LEU A 217 0.61 8.78 -11.28
N VAL A 218 -0.65 9.19 -11.54
CA VAL A 218 -1.07 10.60 -11.41
C VAL A 218 -0.95 11.08 -9.96
N PHE A 219 -1.27 10.23 -8.98
CA PHE A 219 -1.07 10.54 -7.57
C PHE A 219 0.41 10.75 -7.19
N LEU A 220 1.33 10.18 -7.97
CA LEU A 220 2.77 10.33 -7.75
C LEU A 220 3.38 11.50 -8.52
N GLN A 221 2.82 11.82 -9.70
CA GLN A 221 3.38 12.81 -10.62
C GLN A 221 3.09 14.26 -10.21
N ASP A 222 1.85 14.58 -9.83
CA ASP A 222 1.40 15.97 -9.70
C ASP A 222 0.97 16.36 -8.29
N GLN A 223 1.38 17.55 -7.89
CA GLN A 223 1.28 18.08 -6.51
C GLN A 223 0.04 18.93 -6.24
N ASN A 224 -0.99 18.85 -7.09
CA ASN A 224 -2.16 19.72 -7.02
C ASN A 224 -3.49 18.95 -6.91
N LEU A 225 -4.49 19.61 -6.31
CA LEU A 225 -5.85 19.08 -6.10
C LEU A 225 -6.54 18.66 -7.42
N PHE A 226 -6.19 19.29 -8.54
CA PHE A 226 -6.75 18.93 -9.85
C PHE A 226 -6.29 17.55 -10.32
N SER A 227 -5.02 17.21 -10.12
CA SER A 227 -4.49 15.88 -10.45
C SER A 227 -5.03 14.82 -9.51
N PHE A 228 -5.30 15.18 -8.26
CA PHE A 228 -6.04 14.32 -7.32
C PHE A 228 -7.44 13.94 -7.84
N ILE A 229 -8.26 14.94 -8.20
CA ILE A 229 -9.61 14.71 -8.75
C ILE A 229 -9.52 13.86 -10.02
N ARG A 230 -8.55 14.15 -10.89
CA ARG A 230 -8.33 13.40 -12.13
C ARG A 230 -7.97 11.94 -11.86
N GLY A 231 -7.13 11.66 -10.87
CA GLY A 231 -6.83 10.31 -10.40
C GLY A 231 -8.09 9.61 -9.90
N GLY A 232 -8.84 10.24 -8.98
CA GLY A 232 -10.10 9.71 -8.45
C GLY A 232 -11.14 9.37 -9.53
N MET A 233 -11.31 10.24 -10.53
CA MET A 233 -12.21 9.97 -11.68
C MET A 233 -11.78 8.75 -12.49
N LYS A 234 -10.48 8.56 -12.74
CA LYS A 234 -9.95 7.38 -13.43
C LYS A 234 -10.16 6.12 -12.62
N MET A 235 -9.97 6.19 -11.31
CA MET A 235 -10.22 5.07 -10.40
C MET A 235 -11.71 4.68 -10.41
N LYS A 236 -12.62 5.66 -10.50
CA LYS A 236 -14.07 5.43 -10.70
C LYS A 236 -14.34 4.70 -11.99
N GLU A 237 -13.88 5.25 -13.10
CA GLU A 237 -14.07 4.65 -14.42
C GLU A 237 -13.55 3.21 -14.45
N CYS A 238 -12.36 2.97 -13.91
CA CYS A 238 -11.76 1.66 -13.78
C CYS A 238 -12.67 0.66 -13.03
N ASN A 239 -13.17 1.04 -11.85
CA ASN A 239 -14.08 0.19 -11.05
C ASN A 239 -15.38 -0.11 -11.81
N ASP A 240 -15.95 0.88 -12.49
CA ASP A 240 -17.18 0.71 -13.27
C ASP A 240 -16.98 -0.26 -14.45
N VAL A 241 -15.82 -0.22 -15.12
CA VAL A 241 -15.48 -1.21 -16.16
C VAL A 241 -15.39 -2.61 -15.55
N PHE A 242 -14.64 -2.80 -14.45
CA PHE A 242 -14.53 -4.12 -13.80
C PHE A 242 -15.90 -4.68 -13.38
N LYS A 243 -16.77 -3.86 -12.77
CA LYS A 243 -18.13 -4.27 -12.37
C LYS A 243 -18.99 -4.71 -13.56
N LYS A 244 -18.84 -4.07 -14.71
CA LYS A 244 -19.54 -4.50 -15.94
C LYS A 244 -18.95 -5.81 -16.48
N LEU A 245 -17.64 -6.01 -16.41
CA LEU A 245 -16.97 -7.25 -16.86
C LEU A 245 -17.30 -8.48 -16.01
N THR A 246 -17.69 -8.32 -14.74
CA THR A 246 -18.08 -9.45 -13.87
C THR A 246 -19.20 -10.31 -14.45
N LYS A 247 -20.10 -9.73 -15.26
CA LYS A 247 -21.17 -10.46 -15.95
C LYS A 247 -20.66 -11.57 -16.87
N TYR A 248 -19.40 -11.45 -17.34
CA TYR A 248 -18.75 -12.42 -18.23
C TYR A 248 -17.78 -13.35 -17.49
N SER A 249 -17.47 -13.09 -16.21
CA SER A 249 -16.50 -13.86 -15.38
C SER A 249 -17.19 -14.82 -14.39
N GLN A 250 -18.48 -14.62 -14.11
CA GLN A 250 -19.26 -15.40 -13.13
C GLN A 250 -20.18 -16.46 -13.76
N ILE A 251 -20.07 -16.69 -15.07
CA ILE A 251 -20.88 -17.69 -15.76
C ILE A 251 -20.15 -19.02 -15.65
N ASP A 252 -20.78 -20.03 -15.03
CA ASP A 252 -20.20 -21.37 -14.87
C ASP A 252 -19.67 -21.92 -16.20
N ASN A 253 -18.49 -22.57 -16.14
CA ASN A 253 -17.77 -23.17 -17.27
C ASN A 253 -18.57 -24.25 -18.04
N THR A 254 -19.78 -24.57 -17.59
CA THR A 254 -20.71 -25.53 -18.21
C THR A 254 -21.66 -24.88 -19.22
N ASN A 255 -21.74 -23.54 -19.29
CA ASN A 255 -22.64 -22.87 -20.21
C ASN A 255 -22.06 -22.75 -21.63
N GLU A 256 -22.81 -23.28 -22.59
CA GLU A 256 -22.63 -23.17 -24.05
C GLU A 256 -22.50 -21.71 -24.57
N TYR A 257 -22.78 -20.73 -23.71
CA TYR A 257 -22.64 -19.30 -23.97
C TYR A 257 -21.17 -18.82 -23.98
N ASN A 258 -20.30 -19.38 -23.13
CA ASN A 258 -18.89 -18.96 -23.05
C ASN A 258 -18.08 -19.46 -24.26
N THR A 259 -18.40 -20.64 -24.79
CA THR A 259 -17.77 -21.19 -26.02
C THR A 259 -18.11 -20.40 -27.28
N LYS A 260 -19.17 -19.57 -27.25
CA LYS A 260 -19.53 -18.67 -28.36
C LYS A 260 -18.77 -17.33 -28.32
N ILE A 261 -18.35 -16.87 -27.15
CA ILE A 261 -17.67 -15.57 -26.97
C ILE A 261 -16.15 -15.72 -26.99
N PHE A 262 -15.63 -16.74 -26.30
CA PHE A 262 -14.20 -17.00 -26.19
C PHE A 262 -13.84 -18.21 -27.06
N SER A 263 -12.79 -18.06 -27.86
CA SER A 263 -12.34 -19.10 -28.79
C SER A 263 -11.70 -20.31 -28.09
N SER A 264 -11.29 -20.19 -26.83
CA SER A 264 -10.78 -21.31 -26.03
C SER A 264 -10.98 -21.09 -24.53
N LYS A 265 -10.95 -22.19 -23.78
CA LYS A 265 -10.97 -22.17 -22.31
C LYS A 265 -9.79 -21.38 -21.73
N GLN A 266 -8.61 -21.49 -22.33
CA GLN A 266 -7.40 -20.80 -21.88
C GLN A 266 -7.56 -19.27 -21.98
N ILE A 267 -8.10 -18.78 -23.12
CA ILE A 267 -8.37 -17.35 -23.32
C ILE A 267 -9.37 -16.84 -22.27
N TYR A 268 -10.43 -17.60 -22.00
CA TYR A 268 -11.36 -17.29 -20.92
C TYR A 268 -10.67 -17.24 -19.55
N GLU A 269 -9.82 -18.21 -19.20
CA GLU A 269 -9.09 -18.22 -17.92
C GLU A 269 -8.20 -16.98 -17.74
N HIS A 270 -7.56 -16.49 -18.82
CA HIS A 270 -6.81 -15.22 -18.76
C HIS A 270 -7.72 -14.02 -18.52
N PHE A 271 -8.91 -13.97 -19.14
CA PHE A 271 -9.90 -12.93 -18.88
C PHE A 271 -10.44 -12.97 -17.45
N ASP A 272 -10.94 -14.14 -17.03
CA ASP A 272 -11.54 -14.37 -15.72
C ASP A 272 -10.55 -14.02 -14.60
N SER A 273 -9.32 -14.52 -14.67
CA SER A 273 -8.27 -14.20 -13.68
C SER A 273 -8.02 -12.69 -13.54
N GLY A 274 -8.07 -11.92 -14.64
CA GLY A 274 -7.91 -10.47 -14.63
C GLY A 274 -9.11 -9.73 -14.06
N VAL A 275 -10.33 -10.13 -14.41
CA VAL A 275 -11.55 -9.54 -13.83
C VAL A 275 -11.60 -9.79 -12.32
N ARG A 276 -11.33 -11.02 -11.87
CA ARG A 276 -11.26 -11.37 -10.45
C ARG A 276 -10.18 -10.61 -9.71
N MET A 277 -8.99 -10.44 -10.31
CA MET A 277 -7.93 -9.62 -9.74
C MET A 277 -8.40 -8.19 -9.52
N GLY A 278 -8.97 -7.55 -10.55
CA GLY A 278 -9.46 -6.17 -10.46
C GLY A 278 -10.53 -5.99 -9.39
N ILE A 279 -11.59 -6.79 -9.43
CA ILE A 279 -12.66 -6.77 -8.41
C ILE A 279 -12.10 -7.02 -7.01
N GLY A 280 -11.16 -7.96 -6.92
CA GLY A 280 -10.42 -8.29 -5.72
C GLY A 280 -9.70 -7.11 -5.08
N VAL A 281 -8.82 -6.48 -5.87
CA VAL A 281 -8.04 -5.29 -5.49
C VAL A 281 -8.94 -4.14 -5.10
N PHE A 282 -9.98 -3.83 -5.90
CA PHE A 282 -10.90 -2.72 -5.59
C PHE A 282 -11.68 -2.97 -4.30
N ASN A 283 -12.18 -4.18 -4.07
CA ASN A 283 -12.93 -4.49 -2.86
C ASN A 283 -12.07 -4.41 -1.60
N ILE A 284 -10.79 -4.81 -1.69
CA ILE A 284 -9.84 -4.57 -0.62
C ILE A 284 -9.64 -3.06 -0.50
N ILE A 285 -8.96 -2.39 -1.43
CA ILE A 285 -8.61 -0.96 -1.29
C ILE A 285 -9.78 -0.08 -0.80
N THR A 286 -10.98 -0.27 -1.35
CA THR A 286 -12.14 0.56 -0.95
C THR A 286 -12.70 0.21 0.42
N SER A 287 -12.66 -1.06 0.85
CA SER A 287 -13.00 -1.41 2.23
C SER A 287 -11.97 -0.89 3.21
N THR A 288 -10.77 -0.51 2.74
CA THR A 288 -9.65 -0.18 3.60
C THR A 288 -9.48 1.31 3.89
N LEU A 289 -10.28 2.15 3.25
CA LEU A 289 -10.24 3.58 3.50
C LEU A 289 -10.92 3.94 4.84
N PRO A 290 -10.47 5.02 5.51
CA PRO A 290 -11.15 5.58 6.68
C PRO A 290 -12.59 5.98 6.38
N GLU A 291 -13.48 5.90 7.38
CA GLU A 291 -14.91 6.20 7.19
C GLU A 291 -15.17 7.62 6.64
N ARG A 292 -14.31 8.60 6.97
CA ARG A 292 -14.40 9.96 6.43
C ARG A 292 -14.28 9.98 4.91
N ILE A 293 -13.38 9.17 4.34
CA ILE A 293 -13.18 9.03 2.89
C ILE A 293 -14.25 8.14 2.27
N THR A 294 -14.63 7.05 2.96
CA THR A 294 -15.67 6.14 2.48
C THR A 294 -17.02 6.84 2.31
N LYS A 295 -17.36 7.84 3.14
CA LYS A 295 -18.58 8.65 2.99
C LYS A 295 -18.64 9.41 1.66
N TYR A 296 -17.54 10.01 1.22
CA TYR A 296 -17.48 10.69 -0.07
C TYR A 296 -17.50 9.71 -1.24
N LEU A 297 -16.79 8.59 -1.10
CA LEU A 297 -16.74 7.55 -2.13
C LEU A 297 -18.09 6.83 -2.28
N SER A 298 -18.80 6.56 -1.18
CA SER A 298 -20.10 5.88 -1.22
C SER A 298 -21.18 6.70 -1.92
N LEU A 299 -21.16 8.03 -1.79
CA LEU A 299 -22.03 8.95 -2.55
C LEU A 299 -21.86 8.82 -4.07
N VAL A 300 -20.68 8.36 -4.51
CA VAL A 300 -20.33 8.16 -5.93
C VAL A 300 -20.50 6.69 -6.36
N GLY A 301 -20.99 5.82 -5.46
CA GLY A 301 -21.23 4.39 -5.73
C GLY A 301 -20.05 3.46 -5.44
N PHE A 302 -19.04 3.94 -4.70
CA PHE A 302 -17.92 3.13 -4.24
C PHE A 302 -18.19 2.52 -2.87
N SER A 303 -18.35 1.20 -2.85
CA SER A 303 -18.34 0.39 -1.63
C SER A 303 -17.60 -0.91 -1.92
N GLY A 304 -16.74 -1.34 -1.00
CA GLY A 304 -16.06 -2.63 -1.08
C GLY A 304 -16.22 -3.45 0.19
N LYS A 305 -16.10 -4.76 0.05
CA LYS A 305 -16.11 -5.71 1.15
C LYS A 305 -14.83 -6.53 1.09
N THR A 306 -14.03 -6.49 2.15
CA THR A 306 -12.74 -7.20 2.17
C THR A 306 -12.90 -8.69 1.90
N ASP A 307 -13.92 -9.34 2.47
CA ASP A 307 -14.19 -10.77 2.25
C ASP A 307 -14.37 -11.10 0.77
N VAL A 308 -15.15 -10.28 0.05
CA VAL A 308 -15.36 -10.43 -1.39
C VAL A 308 -14.02 -10.27 -2.13
N GLY A 309 -13.26 -9.24 -1.75
CA GLY A 309 -11.96 -8.96 -2.35
C GLY A 309 -10.98 -10.12 -2.21
N LEU A 310 -10.91 -10.71 -1.02
CA LEU A 310 -10.01 -11.82 -0.71
C LEU A 310 -10.44 -13.13 -1.37
N ILE A 311 -11.75 -13.39 -1.47
CA ILE A 311 -12.26 -14.56 -2.21
C ILE A 311 -11.88 -14.47 -3.69
N GLU A 312 -12.12 -13.32 -4.34
CA GLU A 312 -11.86 -13.17 -5.77
C GLU A 312 -10.35 -13.20 -6.09
N LEU A 313 -9.51 -12.57 -5.27
CA LEU A 313 -8.06 -12.69 -5.41
C LEU A 313 -7.56 -14.11 -5.22
N LYS A 314 -8.08 -14.86 -4.23
CA LYS A 314 -7.68 -16.26 -4.02
C LYS A 314 -8.01 -17.11 -5.25
N LYS A 315 -9.23 -16.98 -5.79
CA LYS A 315 -9.63 -17.67 -7.03
C LYS A 315 -8.69 -17.33 -8.19
N SER A 316 -8.36 -16.05 -8.37
CA SER A 316 -7.41 -15.62 -9.39
C SER A 316 -6.01 -16.18 -9.15
N ALA A 317 -5.50 -16.13 -7.92
CA ALA A 317 -4.13 -16.55 -7.55
C ALA A 317 -3.90 -18.07 -7.69
N ILE A 318 -4.95 -18.89 -7.56
CA ILE A 318 -4.86 -20.34 -7.78
C ILE A 318 -5.11 -20.76 -9.23
N SER A 319 -5.62 -19.87 -10.08
CA SER A 319 -5.86 -20.14 -11.51
C SER A 319 -4.57 -20.29 -12.32
N ASN A 320 -4.72 -20.63 -13.60
CA ASN A 320 -3.64 -20.69 -14.59
C ASN A 320 -3.56 -19.42 -15.45
N GLY A 321 -4.36 -18.40 -15.11
CA GLY A 321 -4.45 -17.17 -15.87
C GLY A 321 -3.22 -16.28 -15.69
N LEU A 322 -3.08 -15.30 -16.60
CA LEU A 322 -1.90 -14.42 -16.68
C LEU A 322 -1.76 -13.55 -15.42
N ARG A 323 -2.87 -13.26 -14.72
CA ARG A 323 -2.90 -12.45 -13.50
C ARG A 323 -2.69 -13.25 -12.22
N ALA A 324 -2.61 -14.57 -12.28
CA ALA A 324 -2.51 -15.39 -11.07
C ALA A 324 -1.31 -15.00 -10.18
N PRO A 325 -0.07 -14.81 -10.71
CA PRO A 325 1.06 -14.38 -9.89
C PRO A 325 0.85 -12.99 -9.27
N LEU A 326 0.26 -12.05 -10.01
CA LEU A 326 0.02 -10.68 -9.53
C LEU A 326 -1.03 -10.67 -8.41
N SER A 327 -2.11 -11.44 -8.55
CA SER A 327 -3.10 -11.67 -7.49
C SER A 327 -2.45 -12.27 -6.25
N ALA A 328 -1.49 -13.19 -6.42
CA ALA A 328 -0.75 -13.77 -5.30
C ALA A 328 0.15 -12.74 -4.60
N LEU A 329 0.88 -11.91 -5.35
CA LEU A 329 1.67 -10.82 -4.77
C LEU A 329 0.80 -9.82 -4.00
N PHE A 330 -0.40 -9.50 -4.51
CA PHE A 330 -1.33 -8.62 -3.80
C PHE A 330 -1.82 -9.27 -2.49
N LEU A 331 -2.18 -10.56 -2.51
CA LEU A 331 -2.54 -11.30 -1.30
C LEU A 331 -1.40 -11.38 -0.29
N LEU A 332 -0.16 -11.63 -0.73
CA LEU A 332 1.01 -11.65 0.14
C LEU A 332 1.27 -10.28 0.76
N THR A 333 1.19 -9.22 -0.04
CA THR A 333 1.28 -7.83 0.45
C THR A 333 0.21 -7.58 1.50
N TYR A 334 -1.01 -8.02 1.22
CA TYR A 334 -2.13 -7.88 2.11
C TYR A 334 -1.91 -8.62 3.45
N TYR A 335 -1.51 -9.90 3.43
CA TYR A 335 -1.32 -10.67 4.65
C TYR A 335 -0.08 -10.24 5.47
N LEU A 336 1.00 -9.79 4.82
CA LEU A 336 2.31 -9.61 5.45
C LEU A 336 2.67 -8.15 5.78
N PHE A 337 2.03 -7.19 5.12
CA PHE A 337 2.20 -5.77 5.41
C PHE A 337 0.90 -5.19 5.90
N ILE A 338 -0.17 -5.40 5.15
CA ILE A 338 -1.42 -4.70 5.41
C ILE A 338 -2.08 -5.13 6.71
N GLN A 339 -2.04 -6.44 6.99
CA GLN A 339 -2.64 -6.96 8.22
C GLN A 339 -1.89 -6.60 9.50
N GLN A 340 -0.61 -6.25 9.41
CA GLN A 340 0.19 -5.86 10.56
C GLN A 340 -0.20 -4.49 11.14
N ILE A 341 -1.02 -3.71 10.43
CA ILE A 341 -1.59 -2.45 10.92
C ILE A 341 -2.82 -2.70 11.80
N TYR A 342 -3.53 -3.82 11.64
CA TYR A 342 -4.64 -4.18 12.53
C TYR A 342 -4.12 -4.47 13.93
N VAL A 343 -4.93 -4.13 14.94
CA VAL A 343 -4.75 -4.45 16.36
C VAL A 343 -4.03 -5.77 16.51
N ASN A 344 -2.71 -5.68 16.67
CA ASN A 344 -1.85 -6.78 17.01
C ASN A 344 -2.29 -8.12 16.39
N SER A 345 -2.62 -8.10 15.09
CA SER A 345 -3.04 -9.28 14.34
C SER A 345 -1.80 -9.91 13.73
N GLU A 346 -1.63 -11.23 13.88
CA GLU A 346 -0.46 -11.90 13.29
C GLU A 346 -0.51 -11.87 11.75
N GLY A 347 -1.58 -11.31 11.18
CA GLY A 347 -2.00 -11.57 9.82
C GLY A 347 -2.38 -13.04 9.66
N ASN A 348 -2.59 -13.45 8.41
CA ASN A 348 -2.80 -14.85 8.09
C ASN A 348 -1.52 -15.47 7.54
N LEU A 349 -0.51 -15.62 8.41
CA LEU A 349 0.80 -16.18 8.04
C LEU A 349 0.69 -17.58 7.44
N ASP A 350 -0.26 -18.39 7.89
CA ASP A 350 -0.51 -19.72 7.34
C ASP A 350 -0.97 -19.65 5.88
N GLN A 351 -1.96 -18.80 5.58
CA GLN A 351 -2.42 -18.60 4.21
C GLN A 351 -1.33 -17.96 3.33
N ALA A 352 -0.57 -17.01 3.87
CA ALA A 352 0.56 -16.41 3.16
C ALA A 352 1.63 -17.45 2.82
N SER A 353 2.01 -18.29 3.78
CA SER A 353 3.01 -19.35 3.61
C SER A 353 2.55 -20.40 2.59
N LEU A 354 1.30 -20.84 2.68
CA LEU A 354 0.73 -21.82 1.76
C LEU A 354 0.65 -21.29 0.31
N LEU A 355 0.23 -20.03 0.15
CA LEU A 355 0.22 -19.36 -1.16
C LEU A 355 1.64 -19.18 -1.70
N LEU A 356 2.58 -18.72 -0.87
CA LEU A 356 3.97 -18.49 -1.26
C LEU A 356 4.66 -19.78 -1.67
N ASN A 357 4.42 -20.88 -0.94
CA ASN A 357 5.00 -22.19 -1.24
C ASN A 357 4.60 -22.71 -2.63
N LYS A 358 3.39 -22.39 -3.13
CA LYS A 358 3.02 -22.67 -4.52
C LYS A 358 3.97 -21.98 -5.49
N TYR A 359 4.19 -20.68 -5.31
CA TYR A 359 4.99 -19.88 -6.24
C TYR A 359 6.50 -20.13 -6.11
N LEU A 360 7.00 -20.47 -4.92
CA LEU A 360 8.39 -20.92 -4.77
C LEU A 360 8.65 -22.29 -5.41
N LYS A 361 7.65 -23.16 -5.58
CA LYS A 361 7.80 -24.39 -6.38
C LYS A 361 7.91 -24.09 -7.89
N ILE A 362 7.25 -23.02 -8.35
CA ILE A 362 7.26 -22.62 -9.76
C ILE A 362 8.51 -21.78 -10.07
N TYR A 363 8.85 -20.83 -9.20
CA TYR A 363 9.95 -19.88 -9.32
C TYR A 363 10.87 -19.94 -8.07
N PRO A 364 11.67 -21.01 -7.90
CA PRO A 364 12.45 -21.25 -6.67
C PRO A 364 13.54 -20.20 -6.38
N HIS A 365 13.98 -19.47 -7.40
CA HIS A 365 15.01 -18.44 -7.30
C HIS A 365 14.47 -17.03 -7.47
N SER A 366 13.15 -16.83 -7.49
CA SER A 366 12.58 -15.49 -7.65
C SER A 366 12.93 -14.59 -6.47
N CYS A 367 13.61 -13.48 -6.73
CA CYS A 367 13.92 -12.47 -5.70
C CYS A 367 12.65 -11.90 -5.07
N ILE A 368 11.57 -11.73 -5.85
CA ILE A 368 10.27 -11.23 -5.38
C ILE A 368 9.63 -12.21 -4.39
N PHE A 369 9.55 -13.50 -4.71
CA PHE A 369 8.96 -14.47 -3.79
C PHE A 369 9.88 -14.77 -2.59
N LEU A 370 11.19 -14.75 -2.77
CA LEU A 370 12.13 -14.88 -1.65
C LEU A 370 12.08 -13.67 -0.70
N PHE A 371 11.81 -12.47 -1.21
CA PHE A 371 11.55 -11.28 -0.38
C PHE A 371 10.36 -11.52 0.57
N PHE A 372 9.23 -12.02 0.04
CA PHE A 372 8.08 -12.36 0.89
C PHE A 372 8.36 -13.51 1.87
N ARG A 373 9.23 -14.47 1.50
CA ARG A 373 9.69 -15.52 2.43
C ARG A 373 10.45 -14.92 3.60
N ALA A 374 11.41 -14.04 3.34
CA ALA A 374 12.17 -13.35 4.38
C ALA A 374 11.26 -12.51 5.28
N ARG A 375 10.22 -11.87 4.72
CA ARG A 375 9.22 -11.13 5.49
C ARG A 375 8.43 -12.03 6.45
N ILE A 376 8.08 -13.25 6.03
CA ILE A 376 7.43 -14.22 6.93
C ILE A 376 8.35 -14.57 8.10
N GLU A 377 9.64 -14.85 7.85
CA GLU A 377 10.62 -15.12 8.91
C GLU A 377 10.76 -13.95 9.88
N LEU A 378 10.78 -12.71 9.36
CA LEU A 378 10.80 -11.50 10.18
C LEU A 378 9.57 -11.42 11.11
N LEU A 379 8.36 -11.65 10.58
CA LEU A 379 7.12 -11.61 11.37
C LEU A 379 7.00 -12.76 12.38
N LEU A 380 7.69 -13.89 12.12
CA LEU A 380 7.87 -14.98 13.08
C LEU A 380 8.96 -14.69 14.12
N CYS A 381 9.64 -13.55 14.04
CA CYS A 381 10.78 -13.16 14.86
C CYS A 381 12.04 -14.05 14.65
N ASN A 382 12.14 -14.74 13.51
CA ASN A 382 13.31 -15.49 13.07
C ASN A 382 14.30 -14.57 12.36
N LEU A 383 14.79 -13.57 13.08
CA LEU A 383 15.49 -12.41 12.50
C LEU A 383 16.76 -12.79 11.72
N ASN A 384 17.53 -13.78 12.20
CA ASN A 384 18.77 -14.23 11.53
C ASN A 384 18.46 -14.89 10.18
N GLU A 385 17.43 -15.75 10.14
CA GLU A 385 17.02 -16.41 8.91
C GLU A 385 16.49 -15.39 7.89
N ALA A 386 15.69 -14.43 8.34
CA ALA A 386 15.22 -13.33 7.51
C ALA A 386 16.39 -12.57 6.86
N VAL A 387 17.44 -12.24 7.62
CA VAL A 387 18.65 -11.59 7.11
C VAL A 387 19.33 -12.43 6.02
N ILE A 388 19.53 -13.73 6.25
CA ILE A 388 20.16 -14.64 5.28
C ILE A 388 19.37 -14.66 3.96
N ILE A 389 18.04 -14.75 4.04
CA ILE A 389 17.19 -14.77 2.85
C ILE A 389 17.21 -13.41 2.14
N TYR A 390 17.14 -12.28 2.85
CA TYR A 390 17.26 -10.95 2.22
C TYR A 390 18.61 -10.77 1.53
N GLN A 391 19.73 -11.21 2.14
CA GLN A 391 21.04 -11.18 1.48
C GLN A 391 21.05 -12.00 0.18
N LYS A 392 20.40 -13.18 0.19
CA LYS A 392 20.22 -13.99 -1.02
C LYS A 392 19.37 -13.28 -2.07
N THR A 393 18.30 -12.57 -1.70
CA THR A 393 17.50 -11.80 -2.67
C THR A 393 18.31 -10.72 -3.36
N ILE A 394 19.23 -10.08 -2.62
CA ILE A 394 20.12 -9.04 -3.15
C ILE A 394 21.15 -9.66 -4.11
N SER A 395 21.76 -10.81 -3.76
CA SER A 395 22.83 -11.40 -4.57
C SER A 395 22.38 -12.02 -5.89
N ILE A 396 21.12 -12.46 -5.99
CA ILE A 396 20.58 -13.11 -7.19
C ILE A 396 19.87 -12.15 -8.16
N GLN A 397 19.81 -10.86 -7.82
CA GLN A 397 19.23 -9.83 -8.65
C GLN A 397 20.32 -8.83 -9.04
N ASN A 398 20.48 -8.51 -10.31
CA ASN A 398 21.47 -7.52 -10.79
C ASN A 398 20.88 -6.45 -11.71
N ASP A 399 19.65 -6.65 -12.20
CA ASP A 399 19.02 -5.74 -13.14
C ASP A 399 18.60 -4.44 -12.47
N TRP A 400 17.80 -4.54 -11.41
CA TRP A 400 17.13 -3.39 -10.79
C TRP A 400 17.59 -3.20 -9.34
N LYS A 401 18.47 -2.23 -9.14
CA LYS A 401 19.02 -1.87 -7.82
C LYS A 401 17.94 -1.54 -6.77
N HIS A 402 16.79 -1.03 -7.20
CA HIS A 402 15.66 -0.72 -6.31
C HIS A 402 15.09 -1.96 -5.62
N LEU A 403 15.18 -3.15 -6.24
CA LEU A 403 14.84 -4.41 -5.57
C LEU A 403 15.84 -4.76 -4.46
N HIS A 404 17.08 -4.29 -4.56
CA HIS A 404 18.02 -4.37 -3.42
C HIS A 404 17.62 -3.44 -2.31
N HIS A 405 17.21 -2.21 -2.64
CA HIS A 405 16.84 -1.20 -1.64
C HIS A 405 15.67 -1.64 -0.76
N ILE A 406 14.63 -2.27 -1.34
CA ILE A 406 13.51 -2.80 -0.53
C ILE A 406 13.95 -3.96 0.38
N SER A 407 14.80 -4.87 -0.10
CA SER A 407 15.36 -5.94 0.74
C SER A 407 16.32 -5.40 1.82
N GLN A 408 17.08 -4.36 1.50
CA GLN A 408 17.94 -3.66 2.44
C GLN A 408 17.12 -2.97 3.54
N TRP A 409 16.04 -2.29 3.17
CA TRP A 409 15.11 -1.69 4.13
C TRP A 409 14.57 -2.72 5.13
N GLU A 410 14.07 -3.85 4.66
CA GLU A 410 13.57 -4.90 5.55
C GLU A 410 14.69 -5.52 6.40
N MET A 411 15.87 -5.75 5.81
CA MET A 411 17.04 -6.28 6.52
C MET A 411 17.55 -5.31 7.61
N MET A 412 17.47 -4.00 7.37
CA MET A 412 17.76 -2.98 8.38
C MET A 412 16.84 -3.14 9.59
N TRP A 413 15.55 -3.36 9.39
CA TRP A 413 14.61 -3.62 10.49
C TRP A 413 14.92 -4.93 11.23
N CYS A 414 15.36 -5.99 10.55
CA CYS A 414 15.87 -7.18 11.24
C CYS A 414 17.01 -6.83 12.21
N TYR A 415 17.99 -6.04 11.78
CA TYR A 415 19.10 -5.61 12.64
C TYR A 415 18.66 -4.67 13.78
N VAL A 416 17.73 -3.76 13.52
CA VAL A 416 17.13 -2.90 14.56
C VAL A 416 16.46 -3.76 15.64
N LEU A 417 15.68 -4.78 15.27
CA LEU A 417 15.05 -5.71 16.22
C LEU A 417 16.06 -6.66 16.89
N GLN A 418 17.29 -6.75 16.39
CA GLN A 418 18.42 -7.41 17.05
C GLN A 418 19.19 -6.48 17.98
N TYR A 419 18.87 -5.18 18.02
CA TYR A 419 19.70 -4.14 18.65
C TYR A 419 21.11 -4.06 18.04
N ASN A 420 21.28 -4.54 16.81
CA ASN A 420 22.52 -4.40 16.04
C ASN A 420 22.51 -3.05 15.31
N TRP A 421 22.71 -1.99 16.08
CA TRP A 421 22.70 -0.60 15.59
C TRP A 421 23.80 -0.32 14.56
N LYS A 422 24.91 -1.06 14.61
CA LYS A 422 26.04 -0.92 13.67
C LYS A 422 25.63 -1.30 12.26
N ASP A 423 25.04 -2.48 12.06
CA ASP A 423 24.59 -2.92 10.74
C ASP A 423 23.36 -2.15 10.26
N ALA A 424 22.44 -1.81 11.15
CA ALA A 424 21.32 -0.92 10.82
C ALA A 424 21.80 0.46 10.31
N SER A 425 22.80 1.05 10.99
CA SER A 425 23.44 2.30 10.55
C SER A 425 24.11 2.14 9.19
N ARG A 426 24.87 1.06 8.96
CA ARG A 426 25.50 0.79 7.66
C ARG A 426 24.47 0.74 6.53
N ILE A 427 23.34 0.05 6.72
CA ILE A 427 22.31 -0.06 5.69
C ILE A 427 21.57 1.26 5.47
N SER A 428 21.20 1.98 6.53
CA SER A 428 20.56 3.30 6.39
C SER A 428 21.43 4.29 5.60
N HIS A 429 22.77 4.22 5.72
CA HIS A 429 23.68 4.99 4.86
C HIS A 429 23.65 4.57 3.39
N ILE A 430 23.56 3.27 3.09
CA ILE A 430 23.40 2.79 1.72
C ILE A 430 22.11 3.36 1.12
N LEU A 431 21.00 3.24 1.83
CA LEU A 431 19.70 3.76 1.38
C LEU A 431 19.72 5.29 1.23
N LEU A 432 20.34 6.02 2.15
CA LEU A 432 20.49 7.48 2.07
C LEU A 432 21.26 7.91 0.81
N ASN A 433 22.32 7.20 0.47
CA ASN A 433 23.18 7.55 -0.66
C ASN A 433 22.58 7.14 -2.01
N GLU A 434 21.81 6.05 -2.04
CA GLU A 434 21.42 5.40 -3.28
C GLU A 434 19.93 5.51 -3.64
N SER A 435 19.04 5.64 -2.66
CA SER A 435 17.58 5.64 -2.88
C SER A 435 16.97 7.04 -2.92
N ASN A 436 15.89 7.19 -3.69
CA ASN A 436 15.15 8.44 -3.87
C ASN A 436 13.82 8.52 -3.10
N TRP A 437 13.36 7.42 -2.48
CA TRP A 437 12.03 7.34 -1.85
C TRP A 437 11.84 8.30 -0.66
N SER A 438 12.82 8.41 0.25
CA SER A 438 12.80 9.43 1.31
C SER A 438 14.18 9.61 1.95
N LYS A 439 14.98 10.52 1.37
CA LYS A 439 16.34 10.80 1.87
C LYS A 439 16.33 11.38 3.28
N ALA A 440 15.31 12.17 3.64
CA ALA A 440 15.17 12.71 5.00
C ALA A 440 15.01 11.57 6.03
N ILE A 441 14.19 10.56 5.73
CA ILE A 441 14.02 9.40 6.63
C ILE A 441 15.29 8.57 6.74
N PHE A 442 15.94 8.24 5.61
CA PHE A 442 17.19 7.48 5.68
C PHE A 442 18.29 8.24 6.43
N CYS A 443 18.36 9.57 6.30
CA CYS A 443 19.28 10.41 7.06
C CYS A 443 18.94 10.42 8.56
N TYR A 444 17.66 10.52 8.90
CA TYR A 444 17.21 10.44 10.28
C TYR A 444 17.54 9.09 10.92
N TYR A 445 17.32 7.98 10.21
CA TYR A 445 17.65 6.65 10.69
C TYR A 445 19.15 6.46 10.88
N ALA A 446 19.96 6.92 9.92
CA ALA A 446 21.41 6.92 10.09
C ALA A 446 21.85 7.69 11.33
N ALA A 447 21.21 8.84 11.61
CA ALA A 447 21.45 9.62 12.83
C ALA A 447 21.05 8.84 14.09
N VAL A 448 19.82 8.31 14.14
CA VAL A 448 19.30 7.57 15.30
C VAL A 448 20.10 6.31 15.59
N PHE A 449 20.44 5.50 14.59
CA PHE A 449 21.21 4.27 14.81
C PHE A 449 22.66 4.58 15.23
N LYS A 450 23.26 5.68 14.73
CA LYS A 450 24.55 6.16 15.26
C LYS A 450 24.42 6.68 16.69
N TYR A 451 23.33 7.36 17.03
CA TYR A 451 23.05 7.82 18.39
C TYR A 451 23.02 6.64 19.37
N GLU A 452 22.24 5.60 19.04
CA GLU A 452 22.15 4.37 19.86
C GLU A 452 23.50 3.62 19.97
N LEU A 453 24.33 3.67 18.91
CA LEU A 453 25.67 3.07 18.92
C LEU A 453 26.67 3.83 19.80
N TYR A 454 26.54 5.15 19.93
CA TYR A 454 27.53 6.00 20.62
C TYR A 454 27.23 6.26 22.10
N GLN A 455 26.07 5.84 22.61
CA GLN A 455 25.71 5.85 24.04
C GLN A 455 26.24 7.09 24.79
N ASP A 456 25.72 8.27 24.42
CA ASP A 456 25.97 9.61 25.00
C ASP A 456 27.20 10.39 24.49
N HIS A 457 28.01 9.85 23.58
CA HIS A 457 29.04 10.65 22.92
C HIS A 457 28.50 11.37 21.69
N VAL A 458 28.03 12.61 21.88
CA VAL A 458 27.63 13.50 20.78
C VAL A 458 28.85 13.84 19.93
N LYS A 459 29.01 13.14 18.81
CA LYS A 459 30.06 13.39 17.82
C LYS A 459 29.61 14.46 16.82
N GLU A 460 30.58 15.18 16.25
CA GLU A 460 30.33 16.19 15.22
C GLU A 460 29.58 15.62 14.01
N GLU A 461 29.90 14.38 13.63
CA GLU A 461 29.21 13.66 12.55
C GLU A 461 27.71 13.47 12.83
N LEU A 462 27.34 13.18 14.08
CA LEU A 462 25.95 13.00 14.49
C LEU A 462 25.18 14.32 14.38
N LEU A 463 25.79 15.42 14.84
CA LEU A 463 25.22 16.77 14.68
C LEU A 463 25.01 17.14 13.21
N LYS A 464 25.94 16.76 12.32
CA LYS A 464 25.81 16.98 10.87
C LYS A 464 24.60 16.23 10.30
N LEU A 465 24.40 14.98 10.69
CA LEU A 465 23.25 14.19 10.22
C LEU A 465 21.91 14.79 10.69
N PHE A 466 21.77 15.11 11.98
CA PHE A 466 20.54 15.72 12.50
C PHE A 466 20.23 17.09 11.85
N LYS A 467 21.25 17.91 11.57
CA LYS A 467 21.07 19.19 10.85
C LYS A 467 20.66 19.01 9.38
N ARG A 468 21.06 17.90 8.75
CA ARG A 468 20.80 17.64 7.33
C ARG A 468 19.37 17.14 7.06
N VAL A 469 18.69 16.54 8.03
CA VAL A 469 17.34 15.97 7.84
C VAL A 469 16.32 16.97 7.26
N PRO A 470 16.18 18.21 7.80
CA PRO A 470 15.23 19.18 7.26
C PRO A 470 15.52 19.61 5.82
N GLU A 471 16.80 19.62 5.42
CA GLU A 471 17.25 19.99 4.06
C GLU A 471 16.87 18.94 3.00
N LEU A 472 16.61 17.70 3.44
CA LEU A 472 16.32 16.56 2.57
C LEU A 472 14.81 16.28 2.41
N LYS A 473 13.97 17.10 3.04
CA LYS A 473 12.52 16.94 3.05
C LYS A 473 11.93 17.02 1.65
N ILE A 474 11.06 16.09 1.30
CA ILE A 474 10.34 16.09 0.02
C ILE A 474 8.83 16.29 0.23
N ARG A 475 8.11 16.54 -0.86
CA ARG A 475 6.65 16.55 -0.88
C ARG A 475 6.16 15.55 -1.91
N ILE A 476 5.23 14.70 -1.51
CA ILE A 476 4.50 13.79 -2.40
C ILE A 476 3.09 14.33 -2.53
N ALA A 477 2.65 14.56 -3.77
CA ALA A 477 1.35 15.12 -4.09
C ALA A 477 1.02 16.44 -3.35
N GLY A 478 2.02 17.30 -3.20
CA GLY A 478 1.90 18.61 -2.55
C GLY A 478 1.97 18.56 -1.02
N LYS A 479 1.94 17.37 -0.41
CA LYS A 479 2.01 17.16 1.04
C LYS A 479 3.36 16.61 1.45
N SER A 480 3.86 17.03 2.62
CA SER A 480 5.07 16.43 3.17
C SER A 480 4.76 15.07 3.77
N ILE A 481 5.66 14.10 3.62
CA ILE A 481 5.51 12.77 4.19
C ILE A 481 5.37 12.88 5.72
N PRO A 482 4.36 12.27 6.36
CA PRO A 482 4.12 12.41 7.81
C PRO A 482 5.33 12.02 8.67
N MET A 483 6.01 10.93 8.30
CA MET A 483 7.22 10.48 8.98
C MET A 483 8.37 11.49 8.87
N GLU A 484 8.49 12.24 7.76
CA GLU A 484 9.52 13.28 7.63
C GLU A 484 9.23 14.46 8.55
N LYS A 485 7.95 14.88 8.67
CA LYS A 485 7.56 15.92 9.64
C LYS A 485 7.90 15.50 11.06
N TYR A 486 7.61 14.24 11.41
CA TYR A 486 7.97 13.65 12.69
C TYR A 486 9.49 13.65 12.92
N ALA A 487 10.27 13.18 11.95
CA ALA A 487 11.73 13.14 12.01
C ALA A 487 12.34 14.53 12.21
N ILE A 488 11.88 15.53 11.46
CA ILE A 488 12.33 16.93 11.59
C ILE A 488 12.10 17.45 13.01
N LYS A 489 10.91 17.23 13.57
CA LYS A 489 10.59 17.66 14.92
C LYS A 489 11.48 16.99 15.98
N LYS A 490 11.80 15.71 15.80
CA LYS A 490 12.77 14.99 16.66
C LYS A 490 14.19 15.52 16.50
N CYS A 491 14.58 15.92 15.29
CA CYS A 491 15.86 16.58 15.05
C CYS A 491 15.93 17.93 15.78
N GLU A 492 14.86 18.73 15.78
CA GLU A 492 14.78 19.99 16.52
C GLU A 492 14.94 19.78 18.03
N HIS A 493 14.28 18.75 18.58
CA HIS A 493 14.42 18.37 19.99
C HIS A 493 15.89 18.04 20.32
N PHE A 494 16.51 17.16 19.54
CA PHE A 494 17.92 16.80 19.70
C PHE A 494 18.84 18.01 19.55
N LEU A 495 18.62 18.87 18.56
CA LEU A 495 19.48 20.03 18.34
C LEU A 495 19.37 21.06 19.46
N THR A 496 18.27 21.08 20.21
CA THR A 496 18.07 21.95 21.37
C THR A 496 18.81 21.46 22.61
N GLN A 497 18.64 20.18 22.99
CA GLN A 497 19.16 19.65 24.27
C GLN A 497 20.37 18.73 24.13
N LYS A 498 20.72 18.33 22.90
CA LYS A 498 21.82 17.41 22.55
C LYS A 498 21.65 15.95 22.99
N TRP A 499 20.45 15.56 23.39
CA TRP A 499 20.11 14.18 23.71
C TRP A 499 18.65 13.85 23.36
N LEU A 500 18.33 12.57 23.24
CA LEU A 500 16.99 12.02 23.06
C LEU A 500 16.85 10.75 23.93
N LEU A 501 15.67 10.53 24.53
CA LEU A 501 15.42 9.29 25.24
C LEU A 501 15.08 8.16 24.25
N LEU A 502 15.95 7.17 24.14
CA LEU A 502 15.71 5.91 23.42
C LEU A 502 15.14 6.07 21.98
N PRO A 503 15.72 6.94 21.13
CA PRO A 503 15.14 7.23 19.81
C PRO A 503 15.05 6.00 18.89
N GLY A 504 15.92 5.01 19.03
CA GLY A 504 15.87 3.74 18.31
C GLY A 504 14.70 2.87 18.76
N TYR A 505 14.42 2.81 20.07
CA TYR A 505 13.27 2.10 20.62
C TYR A 505 11.95 2.80 20.29
N GLU A 506 11.96 4.13 20.26
CA GLU A 506 10.84 4.92 19.78
C GLU A 506 10.54 4.59 18.30
N LEU A 507 11.55 4.46 17.44
CA LEU A 507 11.37 3.99 16.07
C LEU A 507 10.80 2.56 16.02
N ILE A 508 11.28 1.64 16.86
CA ILE A 508 10.71 0.29 16.95
C ILE A 508 9.21 0.35 17.29
N TYR A 509 8.80 1.24 18.19
CA TYR A 509 7.38 1.46 18.48
C TYR A 509 6.61 2.00 17.26
N MET A 510 7.12 3.04 16.63
CA MET A 510 6.47 3.69 15.48
C MET A 510 6.20 2.72 14.33
N TRP A 511 7.11 1.77 14.09
CA TRP A 511 7.04 0.75 13.04
C TRP A 511 6.47 -0.59 13.51
N ASN A 512 5.75 -0.63 14.64
CA ASN A 512 5.15 -1.84 15.22
C ASN A 512 6.15 -2.99 15.49
N GLY A 513 7.44 -2.69 15.62
CA GLY A 513 8.48 -3.70 15.83
C GLY A 513 8.38 -4.43 17.17
N PHE A 514 7.86 -3.77 18.23
CA PHE A 514 7.62 -4.45 19.51
C PHE A 514 6.52 -5.51 19.43
N TYR A 515 5.57 -5.33 18.52
CA TYR A 515 4.61 -6.37 18.23
C TYR A 515 5.36 -7.62 17.75
N ILE A 516 6.23 -7.53 16.76
CA ILE A 516 7.05 -8.67 16.29
C ILE A 516 7.86 -9.29 17.45
N LEU A 517 8.52 -8.45 18.26
CA LEU A 517 9.35 -8.90 19.39
C LEU A 517 8.57 -9.60 20.51
N ARG A 518 7.24 -9.48 20.57
CA ARG A 518 6.44 -10.15 21.61
C ARG A 518 6.61 -11.67 21.64
N LYS A 519 7.01 -12.25 20.51
CA LYS A 519 7.30 -13.69 20.36
C LYS A 519 8.63 -14.10 21.04
N ASN A 520 9.44 -13.13 21.47
CA ASN A 520 10.71 -13.33 22.16
C ASN A 520 10.70 -12.63 23.53
N ARG A 521 10.32 -13.39 24.56
CA ARG A 521 10.18 -12.88 25.94
C ARG A 521 11.49 -12.33 26.51
N ASP A 522 12.62 -12.98 26.26
CA ASP A 522 13.92 -12.55 26.79
C ASP A 522 14.31 -11.17 26.23
N LYS A 523 14.10 -10.96 24.93
CA LYS A 523 14.29 -9.64 24.33
C LYS A 523 13.38 -8.59 24.94
N LEU A 524 12.11 -8.90 25.20
CA LEU A 524 11.20 -7.96 25.87
C LEU A 524 11.68 -7.61 27.28
N LEU A 525 12.19 -8.57 28.05
CA LEU A 525 12.73 -8.32 29.39
C LEU A 525 13.97 -7.42 29.34
N ASN A 526 14.91 -7.68 28.43
CA ASN A 526 16.09 -6.83 28.24
C ASN A 526 15.71 -5.41 27.78
N THR A 527 14.67 -5.31 26.94
CA THR A 527 14.11 -4.02 26.51
C THR A 527 13.53 -3.25 27.69
N LEU A 528 12.77 -3.92 28.54
CA LEU A 528 12.17 -3.33 29.73
C LEU A 528 13.24 -2.84 30.72
N GLU A 529 14.30 -3.62 30.91
CA GLU A 529 15.45 -3.22 31.73
C GLU A 529 16.12 -1.94 31.17
N THR A 530 16.38 -1.91 29.86
CA THR A 530 16.94 -0.73 29.19
C THR A 530 16.06 0.52 29.38
N ILE A 531 14.74 0.36 29.22
CA ILE A 531 13.78 1.45 29.42
C ILE A 531 13.79 1.93 30.88
N ASN A 532 13.79 1.02 31.85
CA ASN A 532 13.81 1.37 33.27
C ASN A 532 15.10 2.12 33.66
N ASN A 533 16.26 1.65 33.18
CA ASN A 533 17.54 2.30 33.44
C ASN A 533 17.55 3.73 32.88
N SER A 534 17.07 3.91 31.64
CA SER A 534 17.00 5.21 30.99
C SER A 534 16.02 6.16 31.70
N LEU A 535 14.87 5.66 32.15
CA LEU A 535 13.89 6.44 32.93
C LEU A 535 14.45 6.89 34.29
N ASN A 536 15.28 6.07 34.93
CA ASN A 536 15.95 6.44 36.18
C ASN A 536 17.03 7.50 35.94
N GLU A 537 17.78 7.37 34.85
CA GLU A 537 18.84 8.30 34.48
C GLU A 537 18.30 9.71 34.19
N ILE A 538 17.26 9.83 33.36
CA ILE A 538 16.74 11.17 33.00
C ILE A 538 16.16 11.92 34.19
N LYS A 539 15.61 11.20 35.18
CA LYS A 539 15.12 11.81 36.43
C LYS A 539 16.24 12.45 37.24
N GLN A 540 17.46 11.92 37.15
CA GLN A 540 18.60 12.42 37.90
C GLN A 540 19.35 13.51 37.12
N LYS A 541 19.55 13.31 35.80
CA LYS A 541 20.42 14.15 34.99
C LYS A 541 19.72 15.31 34.27
N TYR A 542 18.47 15.12 33.86
CA TYR A 542 17.81 16.00 32.89
C TYR A 542 16.44 16.52 33.35
N SER A 543 16.15 16.49 34.65
CA SER A 543 14.85 16.89 35.23
C SER A 543 14.47 18.36 34.99
N HIS A 544 15.44 19.20 34.62
CA HIS A 544 15.26 20.62 34.34
C HIS A 544 15.33 20.96 32.85
N ASP A 545 15.53 19.97 31.98
CA ASP A 545 15.63 20.19 30.55
C ASP A 545 14.26 20.46 29.93
N LYS A 546 14.25 21.31 28.89
CA LYS A 546 13.03 21.76 28.22
C LYS A 546 12.08 20.63 27.85
N PHE A 547 12.59 19.55 27.23
CA PHE A 547 11.76 18.43 26.78
C PHE A 547 11.75 17.25 27.76
N TYR A 548 12.03 17.47 29.05
CA TYR A 548 12.06 16.41 30.06
C TYR A 548 10.74 15.65 30.14
N ILE A 549 9.61 16.37 30.24
CA ILE A 549 8.27 15.78 30.36
C ILE A 549 7.89 14.98 29.10
N ASP A 550 8.19 15.49 27.91
CA ASP A 550 8.00 14.78 26.64
C ASP A 550 8.83 13.48 26.60
N ASN A 551 10.11 13.54 26.97
CA ASN A 551 10.99 12.37 27.03
C ASN A 551 10.49 11.33 28.06
N LEU A 552 10.12 11.77 29.27
CA LEU A 552 9.52 10.90 30.29
C LEU A 552 8.23 10.24 29.77
N GLY A 553 7.39 10.99 29.07
CA GLY A 553 6.20 10.47 28.41
C GLY A 553 6.51 9.39 27.37
N THR A 554 7.53 9.59 26.52
CA THR A 554 8.01 8.56 25.59
C THR A 554 8.44 7.30 26.33
N GLY A 555 9.29 7.42 27.35
CA GLY A 555 9.78 6.26 28.11
C GLY A 555 8.65 5.49 28.80
N LEU A 556 7.67 6.19 29.38
CA LEU A 556 6.49 5.57 29.99
C LEU A 556 5.58 4.91 28.96
N LEU A 557 5.36 5.52 27.79
CA LEU A 557 4.60 4.91 26.70
C LEU A 557 5.26 3.59 26.26
N LEU A 558 6.57 3.61 26.00
CA LEU A 558 7.34 2.42 25.63
C LEU A 558 7.28 1.35 26.73
N LYS A 559 7.48 1.73 27.99
CA LYS A 559 7.38 0.83 29.15
C LYS A 559 6.00 0.16 29.21
N GLY A 560 4.94 0.93 29.03
CA GLY A 560 3.56 0.43 29.05
C GLY A 560 3.31 -0.61 27.95
N VAL A 561 3.79 -0.35 26.73
CA VAL A 561 3.69 -1.31 25.60
C VAL A 561 4.40 -2.62 25.92
N ILE A 562 5.65 -2.56 26.40
CA ILE A 562 6.42 -3.76 26.74
C ILE A 562 5.77 -4.54 27.90
N LYS A 563 5.31 -3.85 28.94
CA LYS A 563 4.56 -4.46 30.05
C LYS A 563 3.28 -5.13 29.56
N GLY A 564 2.56 -4.50 28.62
CA GLY A 564 1.39 -5.08 27.98
C GLY A 564 1.71 -6.40 27.26
N PHE A 565 2.77 -6.44 26.46
CA PHE A 565 3.21 -7.70 25.81
C PHE A 565 3.75 -8.75 26.78
N LEU A 566 4.24 -8.35 27.95
CA LEU A 566 4.61 -9.25 29.05
C LEU A 566 3.41 -9.71 29.89
N LEU A 567 2.20 -9.28 29.55
CA LEU A 567 0.93 -9.56 30.24
C LEU A 567 0.79 -8.89 31.62
N ASN A 568 1.59 -7.87 31.90
CA ASN A 568 1.51 -7.06 33.12
C ASN A 568 0.56 -5.86 32.89
N TYR A 569 -0.73 -6.13 32.70
CA TYR A 569 -1.70 -5.14 32.25
C TYR A 569 -1.92 -3.98 33.22
N ASP A 570 -1.87 -4.21 34.53
CA ASP A 570 -2.06 -3.15 35.53
C ASP A 570 -0.94 -2.12 35.48
N GLU A 571 0.31 -2.58 35.48
CA GLU A 571 1.49 -1.71 35.32
C GLU A 571 1.48 -0.99 33.96
N ALA A 572 1.00 -1.66 32.90
CA ALA A 572 0.87 -1.04 31.59
C ALA A 572 -0.16 0.10 31.60
N HIS A 573 -1.33 -0.13 32.22
CA HIS A 573 -2.34 0.90 32.41
C HIS A 573 -1.84 2.07 33.24
N GLU A 574 -1.07 1.82 34.31
CA GLU A 574 -0.44 2.87 35.11
C GLU A 574 0.49 3.74 34.26
N CYS A 575 1.36 3.11 33.46
CA CYS A 575 2.26 3.83 32.55
C CYS A 575 1.48 4.74 31.60
N PHE A 576 0.43 4.22 30.95
CA PHE A 576 -0.38 5.01 30.02
C PHE A 576 -1.19 6.11 30.72
N ASN A 577 -1.68 5.86 31.93
CA ASN A 577 -2.36 6.88 32.75
C ASN A 577 -1.42 8.05 33.07
N ASN A 578 -0.17 7.75 33.44
CA ASN A 578 0.83 8.78 33.72
C ASN A 578 1.13 9.63 32.48
N VAL A 579 1.27 9.00 31.30
CA VAL A 579 1.41 9.74 30.02
C VAL A 579 0.21 10.66 29.78
N ILE A 580 -1.01 10.19 30.01
CA ILE A 580 -2.23 10.99 29.80
C ILE A 580 -2.31 12.17 30.79
N GLN A 581 -1.97 11.94 32.07
CA GLN A 581 -2.00 12.98 33.11
C GLN A 581 -1.00 14.12 32.85
N MET A 582 0.12 13.81 32.19
CA MET A 582 1.15 14.79 31.82
C MET A 582 0.81 15.60 30.56
N SER A 583 -0.31 15.34 29.89
CA SER A 583 -0.67 15.93 28.59
C SER A 583 -0.57 17.46 28.50
N LYS A 584 -0.94 18.17 29.58
CA LYS A 584 -0.89 19.64 29.64
C LYS A 584 0.52 20.22 29.83
N GLN A 585 1.49 19.38 30.17
CA GLN A 585 2.86 19.77 30.49
C GLN A 585 3.82 19.53 29.30
N TYR A 586 3.34 18.94 28.19
CA TYR A 586 4.16 18.76 27.00
C TYR A 586 4.46 20.09 26.31
N GLU A 587 5.67 20.22 25.80
CA GLU A 587 6.16 21.44 25.13
C GLU A 587 5.39 21.74 23.82
N SER A 588 4.74 20.73 23.24
CA SER A 588 3.96 20.89 22.02
C SER A 588 2.87 19.84 21.89
N LYS A 589 1.94 20.05 20.94
CA LYS A 589 1.01 19.00 20.51
C LYS A 589 1.79 17.73 20.14
N SER A 590 1.59 16.69 20.95
CA SER A 590 2.39 15.48 20.95
C SER A 590 1.53 14.26 20.65
N TYR A 591 2.11 13.31 19.90
CA TYR A 591 1.48 12.03 19.62
C TYR A 591 1.31 11.15 20.88
N LEU A 592 2.01 11.46 21.98
CA LEU A 592 2.08 10.65 23.19
C LEU A 592 0.70 10.36 23.80
N THR A 593 -0.10 11.39 24.07
CA THR A 593 -1.41 11.23 24.71
C THR A 593 -2.39 10.42 23.86
N PRO A 594 -2.64 10.75 22.58
CA PRO A 594 -3.57 9.95 21.78
C PRO A 594 -3.07 8.51 21.59
N ASN A 595 -1.75 8.29 21.45
CA ASN A 595 -1.20 6.92 21.39
C ASN A 595 -1.38 6.16 22.73
N ALA A 596 -1.21 6.81 23.88
CA ALA A 596 -1.49 6.18 25.18
C ALA A 596 -2.97 5.76 25.32
N TYR A 597 -3.91 6.58 24.84
CA TYR A 597 -5.32 6.17 24.78
C TYR A 597 -5.54 4.99 23.82
N MET A 598 -4.90 5.00 22.65
CA MET A 598 -4.97 3.90 21.67
C MET A 598 -4.45 2.59 22.27
N GLU A 599 -3.25 2.60 22.87
CA GLU A 599 -2.66 1.40 23.48
C GLU A 599 -3.49 0.87 24.64
N LYS A 600 -4.04 1.75 25.50
CA LYS A 600 -5.04 1.35 26.51
C LYS A 600 -6.26 0.69 25.89
N GLY A 601 -6.75 1.25 24.77
CA GLY A 601 -7.85 0.68 23.99
C GLY A 601 -7.52 -0.75 23.55
N PHE A 602 -6.31 -0.99 23.04
CA PHE A 602 -5.87 -2.33 22.63
C PHE A 602 -5.77 -3.30 23.80
N LEU A 603 -5.27 -2.88 24.96
CA LEU A 603 -5.29 -3.71 26.18
C LEU A 603 -6.72 -4.09 26.61
N PHE A 604 -7.68 -3.18 26.49
CA PHE A 604 -9.08 -3.50 26.76
C PHE A 604 -9.69 -4.47 25.74
N ILE A 605 -9.25 -4.46 24.48
CA ILE A 605 -9.65 -5.49 23.50
C ILE A 605 -9.17 -6.87 23.95
N TYR A 606 -7.91 -6.99 24.38
CA TYR A 606 -7.36 -8.26 24.87
C TYR A 606 -8.07 -8.82 26.10
N THR A 607 -8.47 -7.93 27.01
CA THR A 607 -9.22 -8.29 28.21
C THR A 607 -10.74 -8.35 27.98
N GLN A 608 -11.19 -8.30 26.72
CA GLN A 608 -12.59 -8.38 26.29
C GLN A 608 -13.51 -7.29 26.90
N GLN A 609 -12.94 -6.16 27.32
CA GLN A 609 -13.67 -5.00 27.84
C GLN A 609 -14.01 -4.03 26.69
N PHE A 610 -14.84 -4.48 25.75
CA PHE A 610 -15.08 -3.79 24.47
C PHE A 610 -15.62 -2.37 24.60
N GLN A 611 -16.49 -2.08 25.59
CA GLN A 611 -16.99 -0.72 25.80
C GLN A 611 -15.85 0.23 26.23
N LYS A 612 -15.03 -0.17 27.21
CA LYS A 612 -13.87 0.63 27.65
C LYS A 612 -12.85 0.80 26.53
N ALA A 613 -12.68 -0.22 25.69
CA ALA A 613 -11.84 -0.13 24.50
C ALA A 613 -12.36 0.95 23.54
N LYS A 614 -13.65 0.92 23.17
CA LYS A 614 -14.30 1.93 22.33
C LYS A 614 -14.16 3.33 22.91
N ASP A 615 -14.37 3.50 24.21
CA ASP A 615 -14.26 4.81 24.87
C ASP A 615 -12.84 5.38 24.77
N CYS A 616 -11.80 4.56 25.00
CA CYS A 616 -10.41 4.99 24.87
C CYS A 616 -10.04 5.30 23.41
N LEU A 617 -10.44 4.45 22.48
CA LEU A 617 -10.17 4.59 21.05
C LEU A 617 -10.84 5.85 20.47
N ASN A 618 -12.08 6.13 20.85
CA ASN A 618 -12.80 7.33 20.43
C ASN A 618 -12.14 8.60 20.99
N LYS A 619 -11.68 8.59 22.25
CA LYS A 619 -10.92 9.71 22.81
C LYS A 619 -9.62 9.97 22.05
N ALA A 620 -8.91 8.91 21.66
CA ALA A 620 -7.66 9.05 20.91
C ALA A 620 -7.81 9.79 19.57
N VAL A 621 -8.99 9.70 18.93
CA VAL A 621 -9.27 10.27 17.59
C VAL A 621 -10.06 11.58 17.65
N ASN A 622 -10.91 11.77 18.67
CA ASN A 622 -11.83 12.91 18.71
C ASN A 622 -11.31 14.08 19.57
N ASP A 623 -10.48 13.80 20.57
CA ASP A 623 -10.08 14.80 21.57
C ASP A 623 -8.71 15.46 21.24
N TYR A 624 -8.00 14.97 20.22
CA TYR A 624 -6.64 15.39 19.86
C TYR A 624 -6.53 15.61 18.35
N ILE A 625 -5.95 16.75 17.94
CA ILE A 625 -5.75 17.15 16.54
C ILE A 625 -4.38 17.83 16.34
N ASP A 626 -3.85 17.80 15.12
CA ASP A 626 -2.62 18.44 14.65
C ASP A 626 -1.33 17.94 15.35
N TYR A 627 -1.28 16.65 15.67
CA TYR A 627 -0.07 16.01 16.21
C TYR A 627 0.64 15.15 15.15
N GLN A 628 1.89 14.75 15.43
CA GLN A 628 2.67 13.97 14.46
C GLN A 628 2.04 12.59 14.28
N LEU A 629 1.92 12.14 13.02
CA LEU A 629 1.39 10.81 12.69
C LEU A 629 -0.07 10.59 13.11
N GLU A 630 -0.88 11.65 13.16
CA GLU A 630 -2.32 11.58 13.48
C GLU A 630 -3.10 10.60 12.59
N SER A 631 -2.91 10.71 11.29
CA SER A 631 -3.49 9.80 10.30
C SER A 631 -3.18 8.33 10.56
N ARG A 632 -1.93 8.01 10.89
CA ARG A 632 -1.48 6.65 11.24
C ARG A 632 -2.25 6.11 12.45
N LEU A 633 -2.44 6.94 13.48
CA LEU A 633 -3.25 6.58 14.64
C LEU A 633 -4.71 6.34 14.23
N HIS A 634 -5.29 7.21 13.42
CA HIS A 634 -6.67 7.08 12.96
C HIS A 634 -6.89 5.78 12.19
N PHE A 635 -5.92 5.36 11.37
CA PHE A 635 -5.93 4.06 10.70
C PHE A 635 -6.01 2.90 11.67
N LYS A 636 -5.11 2.87 12.66
CA LYS A 636 -5.05 1.84 13.70
C LYS A 636 -6.32 1.80 14.57
N VAL A 637 -6.87 2.96 14.91
CA VAL A 637 -8.11 3.05 15.69
C VAL A 637 -9.32 2.57 14.88
N ASN A 638 -9.47 2.98 13.63
CA ASN A 638 -10.56 2.52 12.77
C ASN A 638 -10.51 0.98 12.58
N ALA A 639 -9.31 0.45 12.40
CA ALA A 639 -9.03 -0.98 12.44
C ALA A 639 -9.54 -1.66 13.71
N ALA A 640 -9.18 -1.12 14.87
CA ALA A 640 -9.58 -1.65 16.15
C ALA A 640 -11.09 -1.64 16.37
N LEU A 641 -11.75 -0.52 16.05
CA LEU A 641 -13.20 -0.38 16.20
C LEU A 641 -13.96 -1.36 15.31
N ARG A 642 -13.48 -1.59 14.07
CA ARG A 642 -14.07 -2.61 13.19
C ARG A 642 -13.85 -4.03 13.72
N HIS A 643 -12.67 -4.32 14.27
CA HIS A 643 -12.39 -5.60 14.90
C HIS A 643 -13.31 -5.87 16.09
N ILE A 644 -13.53 -4.87 16.96
CA ILE A 644 -14.48 -4.97 18.07
C ILE A 644 -15.89 -5.28 17.56
N LYS A 645 -16.39 -4.55 16.55
CA LYS A 645 -17.70 -4.83 15.94
C LYS A 645 -17.82 -6.28 15.45
N MET A 646 -16.74 -6.84 14.91
CA MET A 646 -16.72 -8.24 14.48
C MET A 646 -16.78 -9.22 15.66
N LEU A 647 -15.99 -8.98 16.72
CA LEU A 647 -16.01 -9.82 17.91
C LEU A 647 -17.38 -9.81 18.59
N GLU A 648 -18.01 -8.64 18.70
CA GLU A 648 -19.37 -8.49 19.24
C GLU A 648 -20.45 -9.17 18.39
N SER A 649 -20.21 -9.38 17.09
CA SER A 649 -21.13 -10.13 16.22
C SER A 649 -21.01 -11.65 16.32
N GLN A 650 -19.97 -12.14 17.02
CA GLN A 650 -19.69 -13.57 17.23
C GLN A 650 -20.13 -14.07 18.61
N THR A 651 -20.35 -13.15 19.55
CA THR A 651 -20.96 -13.36 20.88
C THR A 651 -22.46 -13.16 20.82
#